data_AF-A0A8B7DZT9-F1
#
_entry.id   AF-A0A8B7DZT9-F1
#
_cell.length_a   1.000
_cell.length_b   1.000
_cell.length_c   1.000
_cell.angle_alpha   90.00
_cell.angle_beta   90.00
_cell.angle_gamma   90.00
#
_symmetry.space_group_name_H-M   'P 1'
#
loop_
_entity.id
_entity.type
_entity.pdbx_description
1 polymer ?
#
loop_
_entity_poly.entity_id
_entity_poly.type
_entity_poly.pdbx_seq_one_letter_code
_entity_poly.pdbx_strand_id
1 'polypeptide(L)'
;MSIAAGETDYDVDRVKCFEACCLAFSHIIFDLNKNSSFKDLLQACKLTEKKMSSDSDIITKLIDTNRNLEWLKTAKESQGSVATKSIMEAQVANRRGYFIIGNQKNDNSDFLEFDLADVIKFIIKTDDLKKPDKEYTLEEINDLQSRLMLLGANIGDKSIQDMKKERNYFVGVVEIVTRLGLAYMSLCEAGDINFLKWRMTFNCDVELEPENSMKDLESESEKLENRFTDWKEKLTSFRQSNAIINYFSVKQCLFMQKQLFMLNENLQNVDKLSTQFYTLLYFFDHNVCLNKIKHTFNLSRTLSIKDESEQWKKGHIQSNFDKYTPDKILKFVNKLQKNYDINENVAWASIIKIFPYLEGKAVPWCEKQDSESEEIDKLEQEAKLQFQRLKSSNSLNEKDKDEKKPYLTIDELGRFLNHYKDTTSFKVTRRIIPPFINKDKPSLIVLPHDDIMYAVLEIYLYQNEFLPTSEEVLLCDDSVSIEEIELLIMRAVDNKYGLYCLVINENLKYETCEEVYSFLQKTIKLGEMSPLVVFCSSENNHNSYLVTALDHFNIKMSSFLSRDQICKKLTQCLRNKLSDEKAGINFKELVYKSLVVKSRKSGMGKSFFVEKCGSRLSSHLDVNYQTNMNNSQNKNCIVVVPVHGTVINTNVIVERLLQFEEKPSAFFPRIYHFDISPMVREGLDSFLFNLVVLGSLKTSTGKLWRMNNNDTCIIELTINNYDDHSNNVSIRNQFFSVVVNMLPSITCISPNEVLCVLEGQEILTMIWYDSEEYKKSTIQRVCQYLNLYDTNTSLLNAFTYNPTYPAINHENTLKILLKYCGIQDPCWSEVRNFIHFFNTQLIDCEQCAFTSIHVADDLRGFKTFVVNFLLEMAQDFSTRSISLDGCYSSNELMIQLKRKWEHSSHPYLFFNQDHATMTFFGFNIDSNGNLLDPDRKTIIKQGVMTKNLYDDLKRQMRGTEWRCLNTNYKLLSRESKLNILCQVIGVDSFDPDPSYELTVDNMKKILAIHMRLRCVIPVIMMGETGCGKTKLIKFMCALRAGNKRIRNMLLVKVHGGVTHQDILERIEKAKQLARENYKNHKLNTILFFDEANTSDAIGLIKEIMVDKRADGKPLGLAECGLEIIAACNPYRKHSKNMIKRLESAGLGYHIDSKSTYERIGIFNFLGQVRLSDYWVNARRSQLRLKTSLPWDSWLSNNGVSIKILTLCRS
;
A
#
# COMPACT_ATOMS: atom_id res chain seq x y z
N MET A 1 3.92 41.77 36.53
CA MET A 1 3.93 40.32 36.88
C MET A 1 2.89 39.49 36.12
N SER A 2 1.83 40.08 35.53
CA SER A 2 0.81 39.33 34.77
C SER A 2 1.34 38.54 33.55
N ILE A 3 2.48 38.93 32.97
CA ILE A 3 3.11 38.23 31.83
C ILE A 3 3.74 36.87 32.25
N ALA A 4 3.99 36.65 33.54
CA ALA A 4 4.61 35.43 34.07
C ALA A 4 3.59 34.42 34.65
N ALA A 5 2.31 34.79 34.70
CA ALA A 5 1.26 33.82 34.94
C ALA A 5 1.21 32.89 33.72
N GLY A 6 1.22 31.58 33.94
CA GLY A 6 0.91 30.62 32.88
C GLY A 6 -0.46 30.91 32.24
N GLU A 7 -0.79 30.17 31.19
CA GLU A 7 -1.98 30.42 30.36
C GLU A 7 -3.33 30.16 31.08
N THR A 8 -3.30 29.65 32.32
CA THR A 8 -4.51 29.28 33.07
C THR A 8 -4.98 30.40 34.01
N ASP A 9 -6.30 30.54 34.17
CA ASP A 9 -6.91 31.51 35.11
C ASP A 9 -6.33 31.37 36.54
N TYR A 10 -5.97 30.15 36.93
CA TYR A 10 -5.34 29.85 38.23
C TYR A 10 -3.97 30.52 38.39
N ASP A 11 -3.15 30.59 37.35
CA ASP A 11 -1.84 31.24 37.40
C ASP A 11 -1.96 32.76 37.43
N VAL A 12 -2.96 33.31 36.74
CA VAL A 12 -3.28 34.75 36.78
C VAL A 12 -3.76 35.13 38.18
N ASP A 13 -4.61 34.29 38.79
CA ASP A 13 -5.11 34.51 40.14
C ASP A 13 -4.02 34.39 41.20
N ARG A 14 -3.03 33.50 41.04
CA ARG A 14 -1.84 33.46 41.92
C ARG A 14 -1.10 34.80 41.95
N VAL A 15 -0.91 35.41 40.78
CA VAL A 15 -0.23 36.71 40.66
C VAL A 15 -1.08 37.82 41.27
N LYS A 16 -2.39 37.85 41.01
CA LYS A 16 -3.31 38.82 41.62
C LYS A 16 -3.38 38.67 43.14
N CYS A 17 -3.37 37.44 43.66
CA CYS A 17 -3.34 37.17 45.09
C CYS A 17 -2.04 37.69 45.73
N PHE A 18 -0.90 37.45 45.08
CA PHE A 18 0.39 37.97 45.55
C PHE A 18 0.42 39.51 45.55
N GLU A 19 -0.08 40.13 44.49
CA GLU A 19 -0.17 41.58 44.36
C GLU A 19 -1.08 42.19 45.44
N ALA A 20 -2.28 41.62 45.63
CA ALA A 20 -3.20 42.03 46.68
C ALA A 20 -2.54 41.96 48.07
N CYS A 21 -1.80 40.88 48.36
CA CYS A 21 -1.06 40.73 49.62
C CYS A 21 0.03 41.81 49.79
N CYS A 22 0.83 42.06 48.75
CA CYS A 22 1.87 43.09 48.79
C CYS A 22 1.27 44.49 49.05
N LEU A 23 0.11 44.80 48.46
CA LEU A 23 -0.57 46.07 48.65
C LEU A 23 -1.17 46.22 50.05
N ALA A 24 -1.78 45.15 50.59
CA ALA A 24 -2.37 45.14 51.92
C ALA A 24 -1.32 45.30 53.03
N PHE A 25 -0.20 44.58 52.91
CA PHE A 25 0.88 44.59 53.90
C PHE A 25 2.01 45.58 53.60
N SER A 26 1.86 46.42 52.58
CA SER A 26 2.86 47.39 52.11
C SER A 26 3.48 48.25 53.22
N HIS A 27 2.66 48.82 54.10
CA HIS A 27 3.13 49.67 55.19
C HIS A 27 3.99 48.94 56.24
N ILE A 28 3.75 47.64 56.42
CA ILE A 28 4.55 46.82 57.34
C ILE A 28 5.84 46.37 56.64
N ILE A 29 5.76 46.00 55.35
CA ILE A 29 6.87 45.40 54.61
C ILE A 29 7.89 46.47 54.18
N PHE A 30 7.44 47.65 53.74
CA PHE A 30 8.28 48.64 53.08
C PHE A 30 8.53 49.91 53.91
N ASP A 31 7.59 50.33 54.76
CA ASP A 31 7.72 51.62 55.48
C ASP A 31 8.43 51.49 56.84
N LEU A 32 8.59 50.26 57.35
CA LEU A 32 9.29 50.00 58.62
C LEU A 32 10.74 49.59 58.38
N ASN A 33 11.65 50.10 59.22
CA ASN A 33 13.06 49.75 59.21
C ASN A 33 13.58 49.43 60.63
N LYS A 34 14.86 49.04 60.76
CA LYS A 34 15.45 48.62 62.03
C LYS A 34 15.49 49.72 63.12
N ASN A 35 15.33 50.99 62.75
CA ASN A 35 15.34 52.15 63.65
C ASN A 35 13.93 52.70 63.92
N SER A 36 12.87 52.07 63.38
CA SER A 36 11.49 52.49 63.58
C SER A 36 11.06 52.36 65.04
N SER A 37 10.39 53.38 65.56
CA SER A 37 9.89 53.39 66.94
C SER A 37 8.59 52.59 67.07
N PHE A 38 8.20 52.25 68.31
CA PHE A 38 6.91 51.60 68.57
C PHE A 38 5.71 52.39 68.02
N LYS A 39 5.82 53.73 67.98
CA LYS A 39 4.78 54.60 67.43
C LYS A 39 4.62 54.40 65.92
N ASP A 40 5.73 54.23 65.20
CA ASP A 40 5.74 54.01 63.75
C ASP A 40 5.16 52.62 63.41
N LEU A 41 5.53 51.60 64.18
CA LEU A 41 4.96 50.25 64.06
C LEU A 41 3.44 50.26 64.26
N LEU A 42 2.96 50.92 65.32
CA LEU A 42 1.52 51.00 65.61
C LEU A 42 0.75 51.72 64.49
N GLN A 43 1.36 52.75 63.88
CA GLN A 43 0.76 53.46 62.76
C GLN A 43 0.70 52.61 61.49
N ALA A 44 1.77 51.87 61.16
CA ALA A 44 1.79 50.91 60.06
C ALA A 44 0.74 49.80 60.24
N CYS A 45 0.63 49.23 61.45
CA CYS A 45 -0.39 48.22 61.76
C CYS A 45 -1.82 48.75 61.60
N LYS A 46 -2.12 49.98 62.04
CA LYS A 46 -3.44 50.60 61.85
C LYS A 46 -3.79 50.82 60.38
N LEU A 47 -2.81 51.22 59.55
CA LEU A 47 -3.01 51.39 58.12
C LEU A 47 -3.23 50.05 57.41
N THR A 48 -2.50 49.02 57.81
CA THR A 48 -2.70 47.66 57.30
C THR A 48 -4.04 47.08 57.75
N GLU A 49 -4.46 47.26 59.00
CA GLU A 49 -5.77 46.83 59.51
C GLU A 49 -6.92 47.45 58.70
N LYS A 50 -6.80 48.74 58.37
CA LYS A 50 -7.77 49.42 57.49
C LYS A 50 -7.81 48.80 56.09
N LYS A 51 -6.67 48.46 55.49
CA LYS A 51 -6.64 47.77 54.18
C LYS A 51 -7.18 46.34 54.27
N MET A 52 -6.86 45.61 55.34
CA MET A 52 -7.37 44.25 55.56
C MET A 52 -8.90 44.22 55.74
N SER A 53 -9.49 45.27 56.33
CA SER A 53 -10.96 45.34 56.46
C SER A 53 -11.71 45.40 55.12
N SER A 54 -11.02 45.74 54.01
CA SER A 54 -11.61 45.78 52.66
C SER A 54 -11.54 44.45 51.89
N ASP A 55 -10.74 43.48 52.36
CA ASP A 55 -10.58 42.16 51.73
C ASP A 55 -10.53 41.08 52.81
N SER A 56 -11.67 40.44 53.08
CA SER A 56 -11.81 39.45 54.14
C SER A 56 -10.93 38.21 53.96
N ASP A 57 -10.50 37.92 52.72
CA ASP A 57 -9.71 36.73 52.38
C ASP A 57 -8.21 37.01 52.26
N ILE A 58 -7.76 38.21 52.61
CA ILE A 58 -6.36 38.63 52.41
C ILE A 58 -5.33 37.75 53.14
N ILE A 59 -5.70 37.19 54.30
CA ILE A 59 -4.85 36.23 55.03
C ILE A 59 -4.77 34.90 54.30
N THR A 60 -5.88 34.41 53.74
CA THR A 60 -5.91 33.20 52.91
C THR A 60 -5.06 33.39 51.65
N LYS A 61 -5.18 34.54 50.98
CA LYS A 61 -4.34 34.91 49.84
C LYS A 61 -2.86 34.96 50.20
N LEU A 62 -2.50 35.41 51.41
CA LEU A 62 -1.11 35.44 51.88
C LEU A 62 -0.57 34.03 52.12
N ILE A 63 -1.37 33.14 52.71
CA ILE A 63 -1.02 31.73 52.90
C ILE A 63 -0.81 31.04 51.54
N ASP A 64 -1.72 31.25 50.59
CA ASP A 64 -1.62 30.65 49.26
C ASP A 64 -0.48 31.23 48.43
N THR A 65 -0.19 32.52 48.59
CA THR A 65 1.03 33.14 48.05
C THR A 65 2.28 32.45 48.59
N ASN A 66 2.34 32.20 49.91
CA ASN A 66 3.49 31.54 50.54
C ASN A 66 3.65 30.08 50.08
N ARG A 67 2.54 29.36 49.88
CA ARG A 67 2.57 27.99 49.32
C ARG A 67 3.09 27.96 47.88
N ASN A 68 2.85 29.02 47.11
CA ASN A 68 3.29 29.15 45.72
C ASN A 68 4.60 29.97 45.58
N LEU A 69 5.35 30.16 46.66
CA LEU A 69 6.53 31.04 46.68
C LEU A 69 7.68 30.52 45.82
N GLU A 70 7.86 29.20 45.75
CA GLU A 70 8.82 28.57 44.83
C GLU A 70 8.42 28.82 43.38
N TRP A 71 7.13 28.64 43.03
CA TRP A 71 6.60 28.97 41.71
C TRP A 71 6.79 30.46 41.37
N LEU A 72 6.55 31.39 42.30
CA LEU A 72 6.79 32.83 42.08
C LEU A 72 8.27 33.15 41.84
N LYS A 73 9.19 32.46 42.52
CA LYS A 73 10.64 32.57 42.29
C LYS A 73 11.02 32.03 40.91
N THR A 74 10.54 30.83 40.57
CA THR A 74 10.80 30.23 39.26
C THR A 74 10.17 31.04 38.13
N ALA A 75 8.98 31.60 38.33
CA ALA A 75 8.29 32.47 37.36
C ALA A 75 9.07 33.76 37.07
N LYS A 76 9.79 34.29 38.06
CA LYS A 76 10.74 35.40 37.89
C LYS A 76 11.96 34.97 37.05
N GLU A 77 12.44 33.74 37.23
CA GLU A 77 13.59 33.18 36.51
C GLU A 77 13.22 32.66 35.10
N SER A 78 11.97 32.27 34.87
CA SER A 78 11.46 31.66 33.64
C SER A 78 10.79 32.66 32.70
N GLN A 79 10.92 33.97 32.95
CA GLN A 79 10.44 35.02 32.04
C GLN A 79 11.11 34.89 30.65
N GLY A 80 10.51 34.09 29.76
CA GLY A 80 10.73 34.18 28.31
C GLY A 80 11.19 32.94 27.53
N SER A 81 10.98 31.69 27.96
CA SER A 81 11.61 30.56 27.26
C SER A 81 10.86 29.98 26.05
N VAL A 82 9.51 30.06 25.97
CA VAL A 82 8.74 29.41 24.89
C VAL A 82 8.08 30.42 23.94
N ALA A 83 7.31 31.38 24.45
CA ALA A 83 6.69 32.42 23.61
C ALA A 83 7.74 33.29 22.91
N THR A 84 8.77 33.72 23.66
CA THR A 84 9.88 34.48 23.10
C THR A 84 10.71 33.64 22.14
N LYS A 85 10.85 32.32 22.37
CA LYS A 85 11.56 31.42 21.46
C LYS A 85 10.83 31.23 20.14
N SER A 86 9.52 30.99 20.15
CA SER A 86 8.71 30.90 18.92
C SER A 86 8.70 32.21 18.15
N ILE A 87 8.66 33.36 18.85
CA ILE A 87 8.75 34.67 18.20
C ILE A 87 10.16 34.95 17.68
N MET A 88 11.23 34.55 18.39
CA MET A 88 12.60 34.63 17.87
C MET A 88 12.78 33.75 16.64
N GLU A 89 12.21 32.54 16.62
CA GLU A 89 12.18 31.68 15.44
C GLU A 89 11.46 32.37 14.27
N ALA A 90 10.30 33.00 14.50
CA ALA A 90 9.58 33.79 13.51
C ALA A 90 10.37 35.02 13.03
N GLN A 91 11.05 35.72 13.94
CA GLN A 91 11.89 36.89 13.62
C GLN A 91 13.07 36.53 12.72
N VAL A 92 13.70 35.38 12.96
CA VAL A 92 14.76 34.85 12.11
C VAL A 92 14.18 34.42 10.75
N ALA A 93 13.05 33.73 10.75
CA ALA A 93 12.35 33.32 9.54
C ALA A 93 11.94 34.52 8.67
N ASN A 94 11.43 35.59 9.26
CA ASN A 94 10.95 36.78 8.56
C ASN A 94 12.04 37.67 7.97
N ARG A 95 13.29 37.50 8.39
CA ARG A 95 14.43 38.32 7.93
C ARG A 95 15.42 37.55 7.07
N ARG A 96 15.54 36.25 7.30
CA ARG A 96 16.56 35.38 6.68
C ARG A 96 15.97 34.19 5.94
N GLY A 97 14.66 33.98 6.10
CA GLY A 97 13.93 32.92 5.45
C GLY A 97 13.48 33.29 4.06
N TYR A 98 13.39 32.29 3.20
CA TYR A 98 12.74 32.42 1.90
C TYR A 98 12.03 31.11 1.55
N PHE A 99 10.89 31.26 0.88
CA PHE A 99 10.11 30.16 0.35
C PHE A 99 10.53 29.89 -1.09
N ILE A 100 10.56 28.63 -1.45
CA ILE A 100 10.63 28.17 -2.82
C ILE A 100 9.33 27.42 -3.10
N ILE A 101 8.59 27.85 -4.12
CA ILE A 101 7.35 27.22 -4.59
C ILE A 101 7.58 26.68 -6.01
N GLY A 102 7.19 25.43 -6.27
CA GLY A 102 7.21 24.81 -7.59
C GLY A 102 7.92 23.47 -7.62
N ASN A 103 7.98 22.81 -8.78
CA ASN A 103 8.55 21.47 -8.92
C ASN A 103 10.06 21.44 -8.63
N GLN A 104 10.46 20.69 -7.60
CA GLN A 104 11.87 20.49 -7.20
C GLN A 104 12.42 19.10 -7.56
N LYS A 105 11.57 18.15 -7.99
CA LYS A 105 12.01 16.78 -8.29
C LYS A 105 12.71 16.73 -9.65
N ASN A 106 13.73 15.89 -9.77
CA ASN A 106 14.40 15.62 -11.04
C ASN A 106 13.38 15.13 -12.09
N ASP A 107 13.39 15.77 -13.26
CA ASP A 107 12.51 15.57 -14.46
C ASP A 107 12.39 14.13 -15.00
N ASN A 108 12.97 13.12 -14.35
CA ASN A 108 13.09 11.76 -14.87
C ASN A 108 11.87 10.86 -14.59
N SER A 109 10.90 11.28 -13.79
CA SER A 109 9.65 10.51 -13.62
C SER A 109 8.73 10.69 -14.83
N ASP A 110 8.25 9.57 -15.39
CA ASP A 110 7.35 9.54 -16.56
C ASP A 110 5.94 10.08 -16.25
N PHE A 111 5.44 9.84 -15.03
CA PHE A 111 4.17 10.36 -14.53
C PHE A 111 4.46 11.26 -13.33
N LEU A 112 4.07 12.53 -13.41
CA LEU A 112 4.33 13.52 -12.37
C LEU A 112 3.31 13.39 -11.22
N GLU A 113 3.81 13.44 -10.00
CA GLU A 113 3.00 13.54 -8.77
C GLU A 113 3.54 14.66 -7.91
N PHE A 114 2.62 15.46 -7.39
CA PHE A 114 2.92 16.60 -6.56
C PHE A 114 2.34 16.36 -5.17
N ASP A 115 3.18 16.51 -4.16
CA ASP A 115 2.75 16.67 -2.77
C ASP A 115 3.07 18.10 -2.36
N LEU A 116 2.22 18.70 -1.55
CA LEU A 116 2.37 20.07 -1.10
C LEU A 116 3.70 20.25 -0.34
N ALA A 117 4.12 19.23 0.41
CA ALA A 117 5.41 19.21 1.11
C ALA A 117 6.63 19.19 0.15
N ASP A 118 6.47 18.65 -1.05
CA ASP A 118 7.51 18.66 -2.09
C ASP A 118 7.50 19.96 -2.91
N VAL A 119 6.34 20.61 -3.00
CA VAL A 119 6.12 21.85 -3.76
C VAL A 119 6.58 23.08 -3.00
N ILE A 120 6.42 23.11 -1.67
CA ILE A 120 6.78 24.24 -0.82
C ILE A 120 7.99 23.86 0.04
N LYS A 121 9.09 24.60 -0.13
CA LYS A 121 10.27 24.50 0.73
C LYS A 121 10.57 25.82 1.40
N PHE A 122 10.99 25.77 2.65
CA PHE A 122 11.45 26.94 3.39
C PHE A 122 12.90 26.78 3.81
N ILE A 123 13.69 27.79 3.52
CA ILE A 123 15.13 27.78 3.79
C ILE A 123 15.49 29.04 4.54
N ILE A 124 16.26 28.89 5.62
CA ILE A 124 16.83 30.02 6.37
C ILE A 124 18.32 30.13 6.05
N LYS A 125 18.73 31.28 5.54
CA LYS A 125 20.12 31.57 5.21
C LYS A 125 21.00 31.60 6.46
N THR A 126 22.16 30.94 6.39
CA THR A 126 23.16 30.97 7.46
C THR A 126 24.29 31.97 7.16
N ASP A 127 24.74 32.72 8.17
CA ASP A 127 25.80 33.73 8.02
C ASP A 127 27.20 33.11 7.79
N ASP A 128 27.32 31.78 7.93
CA ASP A 128 28.58 31.05 8.01
C ASP A 128 28.81 30.30 6.69
N LEU A 129 29.59 30.86 5.75
CA LEU A 129 29.84 30.35 4.39
C LEU A 129 30.32 28.88 4.30
N LYS A 130 30.68 28.26 5.42
CA LYS A 130 31.10 26.85 5.54
C LYS A 130 29.98 25.89 5.94
N LYS A 131 28.80 26.38 6.32
CA LYS A 131 27.64 25.55 6.69
C LYS A 131 26.54 25.69 5.62
N PRO A 132 25.89 24.59 5.24
CA PRO A 132 24.75 24.65 4.33
C PRO A 132 23.58 25.39 5.00
N ASP A 133 22.78 26.08 4.18
CA ASP A 133 21.54 26.70 4.63
C ASP A 133 20.60 25.65 5.25
N LYS A 134 19.84 26.08 6.25
CA LYS A 134 18.98 25.17 7.00
C LYS A 134 17.62 25.08 6.32
N GLU A 135 17.30 23.90 5.78
CA GLU A 135 16.00 23.55 5.22
C GLU A 135 15.03 23.14 6.32
N TYR A 136 13.77 23.60 6.22
CA TYR A 136 12.68 23.29 7.13
C TYR A 136 11.57 22.56 6.36
N THR A 137 11.00 21.53 6.98
CA THR A 137 9.87 20.80 6.38
C THR A 137 8.58 21.61 6.49
N LEU A 138 7.61 21.34 5.61
CA LEU A 138 6.29 21.97 5.69
C LEU A 138 5.59 21.70 7.03
N GLU A 139 5.82 20.53 7.63
CA GLU A 139 5.34 20.21 8.97
C GLU A 139 5.96 21.09 10.05
N GLU A 140 7.27 21.35 9.99
CA GLU A 140 7.97 22.22 10.95
C GLU A 140 7.49 23.68 10.83
N ILE A 141 7.21 24.15 9.61
CA ILE A 141 6.65 25.49 9.35
C ILE A 141 5.23 25.58 9.91
N ASN A 142 4.38 24.58 9.64
CA ASN A 142 3.01 24.54 10.13
C ASN A 142 2.95 24.39 11.66
N ASP A 143 3.91 23.70 12.27
CA ASP A 143 4.07 23.68 13.72
C ASP A 143 4.42 25.07 14.27
N LEU A 144 5.39 25.76 13.67
CA LEU A 144 5.74 27.13 14.06
C LEU A 144 4.53 28.07 13.91
N GLN A 145 3.80 27.99 12.79
CA GLN A 145 2.56 28.75 12.55
C GLN A 145 1.51 28.45 13.64
N SER A 146 1.31 27.17 13.98
CA SER A 146 0.39 26.75 15.04
C SER A 146 0.79 27.29 16.41
N ARG A 147 2.07 27.18 16.78
CA ARG A 147 2.62 27.72 18.03
C ARG A 147 2.44 29.24 18.12
N LEU A 148 2.62 29.95 17.01
CA LEU A 148 2.44 31.40 16.91
C LEU A 148 0.97 31.81 17.02
N MET A 149 0.03 31.05 16.45
CA MET A 149 -1.42 31.33 16.53
C MET A 149 -1.98 31.15 17.95
N LEU A 150 -1.38 30.31 18.78
CA LEU A 150 -1.78 30.08 20.17
C LEU A 150 -1.36 31.20 21.14
N LEU A 151 -0.49 32.13 20.71
CA LEU A 151 -0.04 33.24 21.55
C LEU A 151 -1.17 34.26 21.79
N GLY A 152 -1.64 34.31 23.03
CA GLY A 152 -2.77 35.13 23.47
C GLY A 152 -2.64 36.63 23.15
N ALA A 153 -3.73 37.22 22.69
CA ALA A 153 -3.81 38.63 22.32
C ALA A 153 -4.24 39.48 23.52
N ASN A 154 -3.38 39.76 24.50
CA ASN A 154 -3.76 40.71 25.56
C ASN A 154 -2.63 41.64 26.03
N ILE A 155 -3.00 42.93 26.07
CA ILE A 155 -2.39 44.11 26.74
C ILE A 155 -1.32 44.93 25.98
N GLY A 156 -1.70 46.10 25.48
CA GLY A 156 -1.14 47.42 25.84
C GLY A 156 0.22 47.96 25.34
N ASP A 157 1.30 47.18 25.24
CA ASP A 157 2.68 47.77 25.15
C ASP A 157 3.32 47.78 23.75
N LYS A 158 4.23 48.74 23.49
CA LYS A 158 4.96 48.91 22.21
C LYS A 158 5.76 47.66 21.78
N SER A 159 6.39 46.94 22.71
CA SER A 159 7.11 45.69 22.40
C SER A 159 6.17 44.58 21.89
N ILE A 160 4.88 44.66 22.21
CA ILE A 160 3.86 43.69 21.79
C ILE A 160 3.37 43.98 20.38
N GLN A 161 3.42 45.24 19.92
CA GLN A 161 3.13 45.56 18.52
C GLN A 161 4.17 44.93 17.58
N ASP A 162 5.45 45.00 17.92
CA ASP A 162 6.52 44.37 17.13
C ASP A 162 6.37 42.83 17.15
N MET A 163 6.11 42.24 18.32
CA MET A 163 5.86 40.80 18.44
C MET A 163 4.62 40.35 17.64
N LYS A 164 3.53 41.13 17.64
CA LYS A 164 2.32 40.87 16.85
C LYS A 164 2.58 41.06 15.35
N LYS A 165 3.40 42.03 14.97
CA LYS A 165 3.79 42.28 13.57
C LYS A 165 4.54 41.07 13.01
N GLU A 166 5.55 40.57 13.73
CA GLU A 166 6.33 39.39 13.34
C GLU A 166 5.46 38.15 13.21
N ARG A 167 4.59 37.93 14.20
CA ARG A 167 3.63 36.82 14.21
C ARG A 167 2.67 36.90 13.01
N ASN A 168 1.98 38.02 12.84
CA ASN A 168 0.97 38.18 11.80
C ASN A 168 1.58 38.09 10.40
N TYR A 169 2.78 38.66 10.21
CA TYR A 169 3.48 38.59 8.94
C TYR A 169 3.83 37.15 8.58
N PHE A 170 4.47 36.40 9.49
CA PHE A 170 4.84 35.00 9.21
C PHE A 170 3.61 34.13 8.94
N VAL A 171 2.56 34.25 9.77
CA VAL A 171 1.31 33.48 9.58
C VAL A 171 0.65 33.80 8.24
N GLY A 172 0.55 35.08 7.86
CA GLY A 172 -0.03 35.50 6.59
C GLY A 172 0.77 35.02 5.39
N VAL A 173 2.11 35.12 5.42
CA VAL A 173 2.97 34.60 4.35
C VAL A 173 2.76 33.09 4.17
N VAL A 174 2.76 32.32 5.26
CA VAL A 174 2.55 30.86 5.20
C VAL A 174 1.17 30.51 4.62
N GLU A 175 0.11 31.24 4.98
CA GLU A 175 -1.24 31.03 4.41
C GLU A 175 -1.27 31.28 2.90
N ILE A 176 -0.70 32.41 2.44
CA ILE A 176 -0.70 32.77 1.01
C ILE A 176 0.21 31.81 0.22
N VAL A 177 1.39 31.48 0.74
CA VAL A 177 2.30 30.50 0.10
C VAL A 177 1.62 29.12 -0.01
N THR A 178 0.86 28.71 1.01
CA THR A 178 0.10 27.46 0.98
C THR A 178 -0.99 27.49 -0.10
N ARG A 179 -1.74 28.59 -0.19
CA ARG A 179 -2.76 28.81 -1.23
C ARG A 179 -2.16 28.80 -2.64
N LEU A 180 -1.05 29.52 -2.83
CA LEU A 180 -0.27 29.55 -4.08
C LEU A 180 0.23 28.15 -4.46
N GLY A 181 0.77 27.39 -3.51
CA GLY A 181 1.22 26.01 -3.72
C GLY A 181 0.08 25.08 -4.15
N LEU A 182 -1.11 25.21 -3.55
CA LEU A 182 -2.30 24.45 -3.97
C LEU A 182 -2.76 24.83 -5.38
N ALA A 183 -2.83 26.13 -5.71
CA ALA A 183 -3.18 26.59 -7.05
C ALA A 183 -2.19 26.09 -8.12
N TYR A 184 -0.89 26.13 -7.80
CA TYR A 184 0.17 25.55 -8.63
C TYR A 184 -0.02 24.05 -8.86
N MET A 185 -0.32 23.28 -7.80
CA MET A 185 -0.58 21.85 -7.92
C MET A 185 -1.79 21.59 -8.81
N SER A 186 -2.89 22.32 -8.65
CA SER A 186 -4.08 22.19 -9.49
C SER A 186 -3.78 22.48 -10.98
N LEU A 187 -2.95 23.49 -11.28
CA LEU A 187 -2.47 23.75 -12.64
C LEU A 187 -1.67 22.59 -13.23
N CYS A 188 -0.77 22.02 -12.44
CA CYS A 188 0.05 20.89 -12.86
C CYS A 188 -0.78 19.63 -13.07
N GLU A 189 -1.76 19.36 -12.20
CA GLU A 189 -2.73 18.27 -12.32
C GLU A 189 -3.64 18.43 -13.54
N ALA A 190 -4.02 19.67 -13.88
CA ALA A 190 -4.72 19.99 -15.12
C ALA A 190 -3.83 20.00 -16.37
N GLY A 191 -2.52 19.79 -16.22
CA GLY A 191 -1.59 19.56 -17.32
C GLY A 191 -1.20 20.82 -18.11
N ASP A 192 -1.19 22.00 -17.49
CA ASP A 192 -0.65 23.20 -18.14
C ASP A 192 0.89 23.12 -18.21
N ILE A 193 1.40 22.82 -19.40
CA ILE A 193 2.83 22.61 -19.68
C ILE A 193 3.68 23.82 -19.26
N ASN A 194 3.13 25.03 -19.28
CA ASN A 194 3.88 26.24 -18.92
C ASN A 194 4.26 26.28 -17.44
N PHE A 195 3.51 25.57 -16.59
CA PHE A 195 3.70 25.58 -15.14
C PHE A 195 4.44 24.35 -14.61
N LEU A 196 4.64 23.30 -15.40
CA LEU A 196 5.33 22.08 -14.96
C LEU A 196 6.78 22.31 -14.50
N LYS A 197 7.44 23.33 -15.08
CA LYS A 197 8.80 23.78 -14.72
C LYS A 197 8.81 25.14 -14.03
N TRP A 198 7.64 25.70 -13.75
CA TRP A 198 7.56 26.99 -13.10
C TRP A 198 8.05 26.89 -11.65
N ARG A 199 8.80 27.90 -11.24
CA ARG A 199 9.36 28.02 -9.90
C ARG A 199 9.37 29.48 -9.50
N MET A 200 8.95 29.73 -8.27
CA MET A 200 9.00 31.03 -7.63
C MET A 200 9.84 30.95 -6.37
N THR A 201 10.59 32.01 -6.09
CA THR A 201 11.30 32.19 -4.82
C THR A 201 10.81 33.47 -4.18
N PHE A 202 10.32 33.38 -2.96
CA PHE A 202 9.80 34.50 -2.19
C PHE A 202 10.67 34.72 -0.95
N ASN A 203 11.38 35.84 -0.88
CA ASN A 203 12.16 36.20 0.31
C ASN A 203 11.23 36.82 1.34
N CYS A 204 11.29 36.33 2.58
CA CYS A 204 10.57 36.97 3.68
C CYS A 204 11.33 38.24 4.09
N ASP A 205 10.63 39.37 4.11
CA ASP A 205 11.16 40.63 4.62
C ASP A 205 10.04 41.43 5.30
N VAL A 206 10.06 41.40 6.64
CA VAL A 206 9.08 42.15 7.46
C VAL A 206 9.43 43.64 7.59
N GLU A 207 10.62 44.05 7.16
CA GLU A 207 11.15 45.40 7.28
C GLU A 207 10.89 46.22 6.00
N LEU A 208 10.85 45.58 4.83
CA LEU A 208 10.47 46.18 3.54
C LEU A 208 8.96 46.04 3.25
N GLU A 209 8.19 47.12 3.45
CA GLU A 209 6.77 47.28 3.07
C GLU A 209 5.93 45.97 3.11
N PRO A 210 5.72 45.37 4.30
CA PRO A 210 5.13 44.04 4.44
C PRO A 210 3.75 43.89 3.79
N GLU A 211 2.96 44.96 3.76
CA GLU A 211 1.65 44.97 3.09
C GLU A 211 1.76 44.89 1.57
N ASN A 212 2.80 45.45 0.95
CA ASN A 212 2.98 45.40 -0.50
C ASN A 212 3.55 44.04 -0.92
N SER A 213 4.52 43.51 -0.18
CA SER A 213 5.08 42.17 -0.41
C SER A 213 4.03 41.06 -0.30
N MET A 214 3.12 41.16 0.68
CA MET A 214 1.98 40.24 0.83
C MET A 214 0.97 40.39 -0.32
N LYS A 215 0.63 41.61 -0.72
CA LYS A 215 -0.28 41.86 -1.85
C LYS A 215 0.28 41.35 -3.18
N ASP A 216 1.59 41.46 -3.40
CA ASP A 216 2.23 40.92 -4.60
C ASP A 216 2.11 39.39 -4.62
N LEU A 217 2.34 38.73 -3.48
CA LEU A 217 2.20 37.28 -3.35
C LEU A 217 0.73 36.82 -3.49
N GLU A 218 -0.22 37.57 -2.93
CA GLU A 218 -1.66 37.35 -3.12
C GLU A 218 -2.06 37.50 -4.59
N SER A 219 -1.55 38.55 -5.26
CA SER A 219 -1.80 38.78 -6.67
C SER A 219 -1.25 37.64 -7.54
N GLU A 220 -0.07 37.10 -7.24
CA GLU A 220 0.45 35.91 -7.92
C GLU A 220 -0.41 34.68 -7.66
N SER A 221 -0.89 34.47 -6.43
CA SER A 221 -1.82 33.38 -6.12
C SER A 221 -3.12 33.49 -6.92
N GLU A 222 -3.72 34.67 -6.99
CA GLU A 222 -4.93 34.92 -7.78
C GLU A 222 -4.70 34.74 -9.28
N LYS A 223 -3.53 35.13 -9.80
CA LYS A 223 -3.16 34.90 -11.21
C LYS A 223 -3.13 33.40 -11.53
N LEU A 224 -2.55 32.57 -10.66
CA LEU A 224 -2.50 31.12 -10.87
C LEU A 224 -3.89 30.48 -10.77
N GLU A 225 -4.73 30.92 -9.84
CA GLU A 225 -6.11 30.43 -9.70
C GLU A 225 -6.97 30.79 -10.93
N ASN A 226 -6.90 32.03 -11.40
CA ASN A 226 -7.60 32.46 -12.62
C ASN A 226 -7.06 31.71 -13.85
N ARG A 227 -5.75 31.49 -13.92
CA ARG A 227 -5.15 30.69 -14.99
C ARG A 227 -5.65 29.24 -14.97
N PHE A 228 -5.86 28.66 -13.79
CA PHE A 228 -6.39 27.31 -13.64
C PHE A 228 -7.83 27.22 -14.15
N THR A 229 -8.69 28.17 -13.80
CA THR A 229 -10.06 28.21 -14.30
C THR A 229 -10.10 28.35 -15.83
N ASP A 230 -9.32 29.28 -16.38
CA ASP A 230 -9.23 29.51 -17.83
C ASP A 230 -8.71 28.27 -18.58
N TRP A 231 -7.68 27.61 -18.02
CA TRP A 231 -7.10 26.42 -18.61
C TRP A 231 -8.06 25.24 -18.57
N LYS A 232 -8.82 25.06 -17.47
CA LYS A 232 -9.83 24.02 -17.36
C LYS A 232 -10.91 24.19 -18.44
N GLU A 233 -11.42 25.40 -18.63
CA GLU A 233 -12.40 25.69 -19.70
C GLU A 233 -11.83 25.44 -21.10
N LYS A 234 -10.59 25.87 -21.35
CA LYS A 234 -9.91 25.63 -22.62
C LYS A 234 -9.73 24.13 -22.89
N LEU A 235 -9.33 23.36 -21.88
CA LEU A 235 -9.17 21.91 -21.99
C LEU A 235 -10.52 21.23 -22.27
N THR A 236 -11.60 21.63 -21.58
CA THR A 236 -12.94 21.11 -21.83
C THR A 236 -13.39 21.41 -23.27
N SER A 237 -13.21 22.63 -23.75
CA SER A 237 -13.52 23.01 -25.14
C SER A 237 -12.70 22.20 -26.16
N PHE A 238 -11.40 22.01 -25.88
CA PHE A 238 -10.54 21.18 -26.72
C PHE A 238 -11.03 19.72 -26.77
N ARG A 239 -11.34 19.13 -25.62
CA ARG A 239 -11.88 17.76 -25.50
C ARG A 239 -13.21 17.57 -26.25
N GLN A 240 -14.07 18.59 -26.28
CA GLN A 240 -15.30 18.60 -27.09
C GLN A 240 -15.01 18.63 -28.59
N SER A 241 -14.02 19.42 -29.01
CA SER A 241 -13.63 19.49 -30.42
C SER A 241 -12.84 18.28 -30.92
N ASN A 242 -12.20 17.54 -30.00
CA ASN A 242 -11.27 16.46 -30.30
C ASN A 242 -11.54 15.20 -29.48
N ALA A 243 -12.57 14.46 -29.87
CA ALA A 243 -13.09 13.28 -29.19
C ALA A 243 -12.03 12.18 -28.90
N ILE A 244 -10.97 12.07 -29.70
CA ILE A 244 -9.94 11.03 -29.52
C ILE A 244 -9.16 11.20 -28.21
N ILE A 245 -9.09 12.43 -27.70
CA ILE A 245 -8.38 12.77 -26.47
C ILE A 245 -9.19 12.31 -25.25
N ASN A 246 -10.50 12.09 -25.38
CA ASN A 246 -11.39 11.63 -24.31
C ASN A 246 -11.14 10.17 -23.87
N TYR A 247 -10.23 9.45 -24.55
CA TYR A 247 -9.76 8.13 -24.14
C TYR A 247 -8.55 8.18 -23.18
N PHE A 248 -7.98 9.37 -22.96
CA PHE A 248 -6.77 9.56 -22.17
C PHE A 248 -6.98 10.63 -21.09
N SER A 249 -6.59 10.30 -19.86
CA SER A 249 -6.49 11.28 -18.77
C SER A 249 -5.43 12.33 -19.05
N VAL A 250 -5.52 13.50 -18.41
CA VAL A 250 -4.52 14.57 -18.54
C VAL A 250 -3.10 14.07 -18.29
N LYS A 251 -2.91 13.27 -17.24
CA LYS A 251 -1.60 12.67 -16.92
C LYS A 251 -1.07 11.79 -18.06
N GLN A 252 -1.93 11.01 -18.71
CA GLN A 252 -1.56 10.18 -19.86
C GLN A 252 -1.27 11.04 -21.11
N CYS A 253 -2.06 12.08 -21.37
CA CYS A 253 -1.80 13.03 -22.44
C CYS A 253 -0.42 13.69 -22.26
N LEU A 254 -0.12 14.17 -21.05
CA LEU A 254 1.14 14.83 -20.74
C LEU A 254 2.34 13.88 -20.90
N PHE A 255 2.20 12.63 -20.45
CA PHE A 255 3.18 11.59 -20.69
C PHE A 255 3.41 11.37 -22.19
N MET A 256 2.34 11.21 -22.99
CA MET A 256 2.47 11.03 -24.45
C MET A 256 3.09 12.25 -25.14
N GLN A 257 2.76 13.48 -24.71
CA GLN A 257 3.37 14.71 -25.21
C GLN A 257 4.88 14.75 -24.96
N LYS A 258 5.33 14.30 -23.78
CA LYS A 258 6.76 14.18 -23.44
C LYS A 258 7.45 13.14 -24.33
N GLN A 259 6.85 11.96 -24.46
CA GLN A 259 7.40 10.84 -25.24
C GLN A 259 7.54 11.19 -26.73
N LEU A 260 6.50 11.79 -27.31
CA LEU A 260 6.51 12.23 -28.71
C LEU A 260 7.45 13.42 -28.95
N PHE A 261 7.63 14.30 -27.96
CA PHE A 261 8.61 15.39 -28.08
C PHE A 261 10.03 14.87 -28.30
N MET A 262 10.41 13.74 -27.70
CA MET A 262 11.73 13.11 -27.92
C MET A 262 11.98 12.71 -29.39
N LEU A 263 10.93 12.57 -30.19
CA LEU A 263 11.01 12.24 -31.61
C LEU A 263 11.26 13.47 -32.49
N ASN A 264 11.03 14.69 -31.98
CA ASN A 264 11.37 15.93 -32.70
C ASN A 264 12.87 16.03 -32.99
N GLU A 265 13.71 15.58 -32.04
CA GLU A 265 15.17 15.65 -32.19
C GLU A 265 15.72 14.52 -33.07
N ASN A 266 15.19 13.28 -32.93
CA ASN A 266 15.63 12.14 -33.73
C ASN A 266 14.56 11.05 -33.82
N LEU A 267 14.07 10.76 -35.04
CA LEU A 267 13.13 9.68 -35.31
C LEU A 267 13.66 8.27 -34.98
N GLN A 268 14.98 8.09 -34.82
CA GLN A 268 15.54 6.83 -34.34
C GLN A 268 15.33 6.60 -32.84
N ASN A 269 14.90 7.62 -32.08
CA ASN A 269 14.54 7.45 -30.68
C ASN A 269 13.21 6.72 -30.47
N VAL A 270 12.47 6.35 -31.52
CA VAL A 270 11.22 5.57 -31.39
C VAL A 270 11.43 4.25 -30.65
N ASP A 271 12.63 3.65 -30.74
CA ASP A 271 12.95 2.39 -30.02
C ASP A 271 13.24 2.62 -28.53
N LYS A 272 13.43 3.88 -28.12
CA LYS A 272 13.70 4.30 -26.73
C LYS A 272 12.44 4.77 -26.00
N LEU A 273 11.29 4.81 -26.66
CA LEU A 273 10.03 5.17 -26.02
C LEU A 273 9.70 4.17 -24.90
N SER A 274 9.09 4.69 -23.84
CA SER A 274 8.65 3.90 -22.68
C SER A 274 7.59 2.87 -23.10
N THR A 275 7.58 1.67 -22.48
CA THR A 275 6.60 0.61 -22.81
C THR A 275 5.16 1.08 -22.65
N GLN A 276 4.93 1.94 -21.65
CA GLN A 276 3.66 2.61 -21.39
C GLN A 276 3.12 3.39 -22.59
N PHE A 277 3.99 3.96 -23.43
CA PHE A 277 3.55 4.66 -24.64
C PHE A 277 2.86 3.70 -25.62
N TYR A 278 3.42 2.50 -25.81
CA TYR A 278 2.80 1.50 -26.68
C TYR A 278 1.53 0.92 -26.07
N THR A 279 1.49 0.73 -24.75
CA THR A 279 0.32 0.20 -24.04
C THR A 279 -0.89 1.12 -24.12
N LEU A 280 -0.67 2.44 -24.12
CA LEU A 280 -1.71 3.42 -24.39
C LEU A 280 -2.21 3.33 -25.84
N LEU A 281 -1.33 3.04 -26.80
CA LEU A 281 -1.69 2.88 -28.22
C LEU A 281 -2.34 1.54 -28.57
N TYR A 282 -2.21 0.50 -27.73
CA TYR A 282 -2.87 -0.81 -27.94
C TYR A 282 -4.39 -0.73 -28.04
N PHE A 283 -4.98 0.37 -27.57
CA PHE A 283 -6.39 0.67 -27.81
C PHE A 283 -6.73 0.74 -29.32
N PHE A 284 -5.84 1.32 -30.13
CA PHE A 284 -6.08 1.52 -31.56
C PHE A 284 -5.73 0.33 -32.43
N ASP A 285 -4.72 -0.44 -32.04
CA ASP A 285 -4.21 -1.58 -32.79
C ASP A 285 -3.41 -2.48 -31.85
N HIS A 286 -3.71 -3.78 -31.82
CA HIS A 286 -2.93 -4.74 -31.02
C HIS A 286 -1.52 -4.98 -31.59
N ASN A 287 -1.26 -4.60 -32.85
CA ASN A 287 0.03 -4.70 -33.53
C ASN A 287 0.69 -3.32 -33.71
N VAL A 288 0.89 -2.59 -32.60
CA VAL A 288 1.64 -1.33 -32.59
C VAL A 288 3.08 -1.58 -33.07
N CYS A 289 3.50 -0.94 -34.16
CA CYS A 289 4.86 -1.08 -34.66
C CYS A 289 5.57 0.26 -34.82
N LEU A 290 6.90 0.22 -34.68
CA LEU A 290 7.78 1.40 -34.68
C LEU A 290 7.65 2.19 -36.00
N ASN A 291 7.50 1.49 -37.13
CA ASN A 291 7.37 2.10 -38.45
C ASN A 291 6.06 2.87 -38.60
N LYS A 292 4.93 2.35 -38.08
CA LYS A 292 3.65 3.06 -38.07
C LYS A 292 3.76 4.35 -37.26
N ILE A 293 4.36 4.30 -36.08
CA ILE A 293 4.56 5.49 -35.22
C ILE A 293 5.42 6.54 -35.95
N LYS A 294 6.57 6.15 -36.54
CA LYS A 294 7.43 7.05 -37.32
C LYS A 294 6.68 7.71 -38.48
N HIS A 295 5.92 6.92 -39.24
CA HIS A 295 5.15 7.40 -40.38
C HIS A 295 4.05 8.38 -39.95
N THR A 296 3.24 8.01 -38.96
CA THR A 296 2.16 8.86 -38.43
C THR A 296 2.70 10.17 -37.84
N PHE A 297 3.82 10.11 -37.12
CA PHE A 297 4.46 11.30 -36.57
C PHE A 297 4.88 12.28 -37.66
N ASN A 298 5.53 11.80 -38.73
CA ASN A 298 5.90 12.63 -39.88
C ASN A 298 4.68 13.23 -40.60
N LEU A 299 3.62 12.44 -40.79
CA LEU A 299 2.37 12.94 -41.40
C LEU A 299 1.77 14.08 -40.57
N SER A 300 1.67 13.89 -39.25
CA SER A 300 1.09 14.88 -38.33
C SER A 300 1.82 16.23 -38.33
N ARG A 301 3.14 16.22 -38.63
CA ARG A 301 3.99 17.42 -38.74
C ARG A 301 3.95 18.06 -40.14
N THR A 302 3.93 17.26 -41.19
CA THR A 302 3.99 17.76 -42.58
C THR A 302 2.74 18.56 -42.95
N LEU A 303 1.57 18.15 -42.43
CA LEU A 303 0.31 18.87 -42.63
C LEU A 303 0.19 20.12 -41.75
N SER A 304 0.89 20.19 -40.60
CA SER A 304 0.99 21.42 -39.77
C SER A 304 1.45 22.63 -40.58
N ILE A 305 2.45 22.44 -41.44
CA ILE A 305 3.03 23.50 -42.27
C ILE A 305 2.07 23.93 -43.39
N LYS A 306 1.24 23.00 -43.89
CA LYS A 306 0.22 23.30 -44.90
C LYS A 306 -1.03 23.94 -44.29
N ASP A 307 -1.49 23.48 -43.13
CA ASP A 307 -2.64 24.03 -42.40
C ASP A 307 -2.33 25.42 -41.82
N GLU A 308 -1.11 25.70 -41.36
CA GLU A 308 -0.68 27.07 -41.02
C GLU A 308 -0.69 27.98 -42.26
N SER A 309 -0.33 27.45 -43.44
CA SER A 309 -0.37 28.21 -44.69
C SER A 309 -1.79 28.44 -45.24
N GLU A 310 -2.77 27.61 -44.87
CA GLU A 310 -4.18 27.73 -45.27
C GLU A 310 -5.06 28.44 -44.23
N GLN A 311 -4.76 28.36 -42.92
CA GLN A 311 -5.44 29.13 -41.87
C GLN A 311 -5.23 30.64 -42.03
N TRP A 312 -4.07 31.08 -42.56
CA TRP A 312 -3.85 32.48 -42.94
C TRP A 312 -4.82 33.00 -44.03
N LYS A 313 -5.54 32.12 -44.73
CA LYS A 313 -6.47 32.52 -45.80
C LYS A 313 -7.93 32.63 -45.36
N LYS A 314 -8.32 32.19 -44.15
CA LYS A 314 -9.74 32.13 -43.72
C LYS A 314 -10.09 32.79 -42.36
N GLY A 315 -9.17 33.49 -41.72
CA GLY A 315 -9.49 34.32 -40.54
C GLY A 315 -10.08 35.68 -40.92
N HIS A 316 -11.30 35.97 -40.48
CA HIS A 316 -11.93 37.30 -40.50
C HIS A 316 -10.95 38.37 -39.98
N ILE A 317 -10.77 39.45 -40.75
CA ILE A 317 -9.89 40.57 -40.40
C ILE A 317 -10.60 41.42 -39.33
N GLN A 318 -10.17 41.28 -38.09
CA GLN A 318 -10.45 42.20 -36.99
C GLN A 318 -9.10 42.84 -36.62
N SER A 319 -8.96 44.17 -36.77
CA SER A 319 -7.78 44.99 -36.46
C SER A 319 -6.47 44.78 -37.27
N ASN A 320 -5.86 45.88 -37.71
CA ASN A 320 -4.56 45.90 -38.40
C ASN A 320 -3.36 45.63 -37.47
N PHE A 321 -3.58 45.73 -36.15
CA PHE A 321 -2.55 45.54 -35.14
C PHE A 321 -2.19 44.06 -34.90
N ASP A 322 -3.11 43.12 -35.16
CA ASP A 322 -2.90 41.68 -34.87
C ASP A 322 -1.97 40.97 -35.87
N LYS A 323 -1.54 41.65 -36.95
CA LYS A 323 -0.72 41.07 -38.02
C LYS A 323 0.76 41.48 -37.99
N TYR A 324 1.16 42.44 -37.16
CA TYR A 324 2.50 43.05 -37.24
C TYR A 324 3.14 43.20 -35.87
N THR A 325 4.46 42.93 -35.81
CA THR A 325 5.24 43.12 -34.59
C THR A 325 5.34 44.61 -34.23
N PRO A 326 5.49 44.97 -32.93
CA PRO A 326 5.71 46.34 -32.50
C PRO A 326 6.87 47.01 -33.27
N ASP A 327 7.93 46.28 -33.57
CA ASP A 327 9.06 46.77 -34.35
C ASP A 327 8.69 47.17 -35.79
N LYS A 328 7.81 46.42 -36.46
CA LYS A 328 7.37 46.75 -37.82
C LYS A 328 6.48 47.99 -37.85
N ILE A 329 5.59 48.13 -36.87
CA ILE A 329 4.74 49.30 -36.72
C ILE A 329 5.60 50.53 -36.42
N LEU A 330 6.54 50.42 -35.47
CA LEU A 330 7.44 51.51 -35.10
C LEU A 330 8.35 51.90 -36.26
N LYS A 331 8.87 50.93 -37.03
CA LYS A 331 9.67 51.20 -38.23
C LYS A 331 8.87 51.93 -39.30
N PHE A 332 7.58 51.63 -39.45
CA PHE A 332 6.70 52.33 -40.39
C PHE A 332 6.41 53.77 -39.95
N VAL A 333 6.01 53.98 -38.69
CA VAL A 333 5.80 55.32 -38.12
C VAL A 333 7.07 56.17 -38.23
N ASN A 334 8.23 55.62 -37.84
CA ASN A 334 9.51 56.31 -37.95
C ASN A 334 9.87 56.65 -39.40
N LYS A 335 9.47 55.81 -40.37
CA LYS A 335 9.76 56.06 -41.78
C LYS A 335 8.87 57.16 -42.35
N LEU A 336 7.59 57.24 -41.96
CA LEU A 336 6.72 58.37 -42.30
C LEU A 336 7.25 59.69 -41.73
N GLN A 337 7.71 59.68 -40.48
CA GLN A 337 8.27 60.87 -39.84
C GLN A 337 9.60 61.30 -40.48
N LYS A 338 10.56 60.37 -40.62
CA LYS A 338 11.94 60.72 -41.01
C LYS A 338 12.15 60.84 -42.51
N ASN A 339 11.43 60.08 -43.33
CA ASN A 339 11.67 60.05 -44.77
C ASN A 339 10.68 60.91 -45.56
N TYR A 340 9.54 61.30 -44.97
CA TYR A 340 8.47 62.02 -45.64
C TYR A 340 7.97 63.26 -44.87
N ASP A 341 8.63 63.65 -43.77
CA ASP A 341 8.34 64.85 -42.97
C ASP A 341 6.88 64.95 -42.48
N ILE A 342 6.27 63.80 -42.15
CA ILE A 342 4.88 63.72 -41.64
C ILE A 342 4.88 63.90 -40.12
N ASN A 343 3.96 64.72 -39.60
CA ASN A 343 3.79 64.95 -38.17
C ASN A 343 3.48 63.64 -37.41
N GLU A 344 4.00 63.51 -36.19
CA GLU A 344 3.94 62.28 -35.39
C GLU A 344 2.50 61.79 -35.19
N ASN A 345 1.59 62.71 -34.91
CA ASN A 345 0.18 62.40 -34.67
C ASN A 345 -0.52 61.82 -35.91
N VAL A 346 -0.30 62.42 -37.08
CA VAL A 346 -0.81 61.91 -38.37
C VAL A 346 -0.19 60.55 -38.71
N ALA A 347 1.11 60.37 -38.42
CA ALA A 347 1.80 59.10 -38.67
C ALA A 347 1.23 57.96 -37.81
N TRP A 348 0.92 58.20 -36.53
CA TRP A 348 0.26 57.22 -35.66
C TRP A 348 -1.19 56.96 -36.06
N ALA A 349 -1.96 58.00 -36.40
CA ALA A 349 -3.34 57.86 -36.88
C ALA A 349 -3.43 57.01 -38.16
N SER A 350 -2.41 57.08 -39.02
CA SER A 350 -2.34 56.28 -40.25
C SER A 350 -2.34 54.76 -40.00
N ILE A 351 -1.89 54.33 -38.80
CA ILE A 351 -1.84 52.91 -38.42
C ILE A 351 -3.25 52.31 -38.32
N ILE A 352 -4.23 53.10 -37.87
CA ILE A 352 -5.61 52.64 -37.76
C ILE A 352 -6.31 52.68 -39.12
N LYS A 353 -6.13 53.76 -39.88
CA LYS A 353 -6.93 54.03 -41.08
C LYS A 353 -6.40 53.38 -42.35
N ILE A 354 -5.07 53.20 -42.51
CA ILE A 354 -4.45 52.86 -43.82
C ILE A 354 -3.46 51.71 -43.77
N PHE A 355 -2.92 51.37 -42.61
CA PHE A 355 -2.17 50.12 -42.47
C PHE A 355 -3.08 48.93 -42.87
N PRO A 356 -2.59 47.91 -43.61
CA PRO A 356 -1.20 47.56 -43.87
C PRO A 356 -0.69 47.93 -45.28
N TYR A 357 -1.34 48.83 -46.01
CA TYR A 357 -0.87 49.18 -47.35
C TYR A 357 0.48 49.90 -47.25
N LEU A 358 1.50 49.36 -47.94
CA LEU A 358 2.85 49.96 -48.01
C LEU A 358 2.79 51.43 -48.46
N GLU A 359 3.82 52.17 -48.09
CA GLU A 359 4.03 53.62 -48.12
C GLU A 359 3.33 54.41 -49.23
N GLY A 360 3.24 53.85 -50.43
CA GLY A 360 2.62 54.48 -51.60
C GLY A 360 1.16 54.94 -51.44
N LYS A 361 0.41 54.41 -50.46
CA LYS A 361 -0.94 54.91 -50.11
C LYS A 361 -1.02 55.69 -48.80
N ALA A 362 -0.04 55.52 -47.92
CA ALA A 362 -0.03 56.18 -46.61
C ALA A 362 0.43 57.64 -46.72
N VAL A 363 1.46 57.91 -47.53
CA VAL A 363 2.01 59.27 -47.70
C VAL A 363 0.95 60.23 -48.27
N PRO A 364 0.24 59.92 -49.38
CA PRO A 364 -0.76 60.84 -49.95
C PRO A 364 -1.99 61.08 -49.07
N TRP A 365 -2.25 60.19 -48.10
CA TRP A 365 -3.31 60.40 -47.13
C TRP A 365 -2.83 61.27 -45.97
N CYS A 366 -1.64 61.00 -45.44
CA CYS A 366 -1.04 61.77 -44.36
C CYS A 366 -0.84 63.25 -44.78
N GLU A 367 -0.38 63.50 -46.00
CA GLU A 367 -0.22 64.86 -46.55
C GLU A 367 -1.54 65.65 -46.67
N LYS A 368 -2.68 64.96 -46.67
CA LYS A 368 -4.02 65.58 -46.76
C LYS A 368 -4.68 65.75 -45.39
N GLN A 369 -4.07 65.28 -44.31
CA GLN A 369 -4.62 65.42 -42.97
C GLN A 369 -4.08 66.68 -42.30
N ASP A 370 -4.96 67.37 -41.60
CA ASP A 370 -4.58 68.46 -40.71
C ASP A 370 -4.12 67.88 -39.36
N SER A 371 -2.87 68.17 -38.98
CA SER A 371 -2.32 67.71 -37.70
C SER A 371 -2.95 68.39 -36.49
N GLU A 372 -3.75 69.44 -36.65
CA GLU A 372 -4.47 70.07 -35.53
C GLU A 372 -5.93 69.58 -35.41
N SER A 373 -6.33 68.58 -36.20
CA SER A 373 -7.69 68.02 -36.16
C SER A 373 -7.91 67.12 -34.93
N GLU A 374 -9.00 67.38 -34.18
CA GLU A 374 -9.45 66.52 -33.08
C GLU A 374 -9.67 65.05 -33.49
N GLU A 375 -9.96 64.78 -34.76
CA GLU A 375 -10.14 63.42 -35.26
C GLU A 375 -8.79 62.67 -35.36
N ILE A 376 -7.71 63.38 -35.70
CA ILE A 376 -6.36 62.82 -35.77
C ILE A 376 -5.82 62.54 -34.37
N ASP A 377 -6.03 63.43 -33.40
CA ASP A 377 -5.62 63.22 -32.02
C ASP A 377 -6.30 62.00 -31.39
N LYS A 378 -7.59 61.78 -31.67
CA LYS A 378 -8.32 60.58 -31.22
C LYS A 378 -7.74 59.31 -31.83
N LEU A 379 -7.43 59.33 -33.12
CA LEU A 379 -6.85 58.19 -33.83
C LEU A 379 -5.41 57.91 -33.37
N GLU A 380 -4.63 58.94 -33.07
CA GLU A 380 -3.30 58.80 -32.47
C GLU A 380 -3.38 58.12 -31.11
N GLN A 381 -4.25 58.61 -30.21
CA GLN A 381 -4.40 58.06 -28.87
C GLN A 381 -4.81 56.58 -28.92
N GLU A 382 -5.76 56.23 -29.78
CA GLU A 382 -6.16 54.85 -29.99
C GLU A 382 -5.01 54.01 -30.55
N ALA A 383 -4.23 54.53 -31.50
CA ALA A 383 -3.11 53.81 -32.10
C ALA A 383 -1.99 53.56 -31.09
N LYS A 384 -1.67 54.55 -30.25
CA LYS A 384 -0.68 54.45 -29.18
C LYS A 384 -1.15 53.52 -28.06
N LEU A 385 -2.43 53.52 -27.72
CA LEU A 385 -3.02 52.60 -26.73
C LEU A 385 -2.95 51.15 -27.22
N GLN A 386 -3.35 50.88 -28.48
CA GLN A 386 -3.23 49.55 -29.07
C GLN A 386 -1.77 49.10 -29.21
N PHE A 387 -0.87 50.00 -29.58
CA PHE A 387 0.57 49.73 -29.63
C PHE A 387 1.15 49.38 -28.26
N GLN A 388 0.74 50.09 -27.19
CA GLN A 388 1.15 49.77 -25.83
C GLN A 388 0.64 48.41 -25.37
N ARG A 389 -0.64 48.08 -25.66
CA ARG A 389 -1.21 46.74 -25.39
C ARG A 389 -0.41 45.64 -26.10
N LEU A 390 -0.05 45.86 -27.36
CA LEU A 390 0.75 44.93 -28.16
C LEU A 390 2.19 44.81 -27.65
N LYS A 391 2.78 45.90 -27.15
CA LYS A 391 4.10 45.89 -26.54
C LYS A 391 4.11 45.16 -25.19
N SER A 392 3.03 45.28 -24.40
CA SER A 392 2.87 44.50 -23.17
C SER A 392 2.63 43.01 -23.43
N SER A 393 1.82 42.64 -24.44
CA SER A 393 1.62 41.24 -24.82
C SER A 393 2.87 40.61 -25.46
N ASN A 394 3.64 41.37 -26.25
CA ASN A 394 4.93 40.91 -26.77
C ASN A 394 6.06 40.93 -25.72
N SER A 395 5.99 41.72 -24.65
CA SER A 395 6.99 41.64 -23.57
C SER A 395 6.92 40.32 -22.79
N LEU A 396 5.75 39.65 -22.81
CA LEU A 396 5.56 38.28 -22.31
C LEU A 396 6.00 37.22 -23.35
N ASN A 397 6.06 37.55 -24.64
CA ASN A 397 6.38 36.61 -25.72
C ASN A 397 7.80 36.76 -26.33
N GLU A 398 8.51 37.88 -26.12
CA GLU A 398 9.82 38.15 -26.76
C GLU A 398 11.02 37.89 -25.85
N LYS A 399 10.82 37.70 -24.53
CA LYS A 399 11.81 37.04 -23.67
C LYS A 399 11.67 35.51 -23.63
N ASP A 400 10.59 34.96 -24.19
CA ASP A 400 10.34 33.53 -24.40
C ASP A 400 10.90 33.05 -25.77
N LYS A 401 12.10 33.50 -26.14
CA LYS A 401 12.84 32.83 -27.22
C LYS A 401 13.37 31.49 -26.69
N ASP A 402 12.65 30.41 -26.99
CA ASP A 402 13.14 29.04 -27.10
C ASP A 402 14.10 28.54 -25.99
N GLU A 403 13.70 28.70 -24.72
CA GLU A 403 14.10 27.68 -23.73
C GLU A 403 13.23 26.44 -23.96
N LYS A 404 13.78 25.51 -24.75
CA LYS A 404 13.27 24.16 -25.07
C LYS A 404 12.20 23.63 -24.10
N LYS A 405 10.91 23.83 -24.42
CA LYS A 405 9.80 23.16 -23.72
C LYS A 405 9.85 21.66 -24.07
N PRO A 406 10.01 20.73 -23.11
CA PRO A 406 10.22 19.31 -23.40
C PRO A 406 8.93 18.52 -23.70
N TYR A 407 7.90 19.19 -24.22
CA TYR A 407 6.56 18.63 -24.45
C TYR A 407 5.98 19.15 -25.77
N LEU A 408 5.19 18.32 -26.44
CA LEU A 408 4.30 18.77 -27.51
C LEU A 408 3.07 19.51 -26.96
N THR A 409 2.44 20.36 -27.77
CA THR A 409 1.14 20.95 -27.42
C THR A 409 0.03 19.90 -27.47
N ILE A 410 -1.11 20.18 -26.82
CA ILE A 410 -2.23 19.24 -26.79
C ILE A 410 -2.86 19.09 -28.19
N ASP A 411 -2.84 20.17 -28.99
CA ASP A 411 -3.26 20.16 -30.40
C ASP A 411 -2.38 19.25 -31.26
N GLU A 412 -1.06 19.27 -31.05
CA GLU A 412 -0.12 18.36 -31.73
C GLU A 412 -0.38 16.90 -31.38
N LEU A 413 -0.60 16.60 -30.09
CA LEU A 413 -0.98 15.25 -29.65
C LEU A 413 -2.31 14.83 -30.30
N GLY A 414 -3.32 15.69 -30.27
CA GLY A 414 -4.62 15.41 -30.87
C GLY A 414 -4.53 15.11 -32.36
N ARG A 415 -3.72 15.86 -33.11
CA ARG A 415 -3.45 15.58 -34.52
C ARG A 415 -2.76 14.24 -34.71
N PHE A 416 -1.70 13.96 -33.95
CA PHE A 416 -1.02 12.66 -34.00
C PHE A 416 -1.98 11.50 -33.78
N LEU A 417 -2.82 11.55 -32.73
CA LEU A 417 -3.77 10.49 -32.40
C LEU A 417 -4.84 10.30 -33.47
N ASN A 418 -5.36 11.37 -34.06
CA ASN A 418 -6.31 11.28 -35.18
C ASN A 418 -5.67 10.63 -36.41
N HIS A 419 -4.44 11.01 -36.77
CA HIS A 419 -3.72 10.37 -37.87
C HIS A 419 -3.36 8.91 -37.55
N TYR A 420 -3.07 8.60 -36.28
CA TYR A 420 -2.78 7.23 -35.86
C TYR A 420 -4.01 6.35 -36.03
N LYS A 421 -5.18 6.84 -35.55
CA LYS A 421 -6.49 6.22 -35.75
C LYS A 421 -6.76 5.93 -37.23
N ASP A 422 -6.48 6.88 -38.12
CA ASP A 422 -6.70 6.70 -39.56
C ASP A 422 -5.70 5.69 -40.15
N THR A 423 -4.43 5.77 -39.76
CA THR A 423 -3.36 4.86 -40.21
C THR A 423 -3.63 3.42 -39.79
N THR A 424 -4.19 3.21 -38.60
CA THR A 424 -4.57 1.88 -38.10
C THR A 424 -5.96 1.45 -38.57
N SER A 425 -6.69 2.31 -39.29
CA SER A 425 -8.09 2.07 -39.68
C SER A 425 -8.99 1.71 -38.50
N PHE A 426 -8.71 2.29 -37.33
CA PHE A 426 -9.41 1.99 -36.09
C PHE A 426 -10.88 2.41 -36.20
N LYS A 427 -11.77 1.47 -35.90
CA LYS A 427 -13.22 1.68 -35.82
C LYS A 427 -13.70 1.29 -34.45
N VAL A 428 -14.51 2.16 -33.84
CA VAL A 428 -15.13 1.86 -32.55
C VAL A 428 -16.13 0.73 -32.75
N THR A 429 -16.11 -0.24 -31.84
CA THR A 429 -17.02 -1.39 -31.85
C THR A 429 -18.46 -0.91 -31.73
N ARG A 430 -19.29 -1.25 -32.70
CA ARG A 430 -20.73 -0.96 -32.66
C ARG A 430 -21.42 -1.91 -31.69
N ARG A 431 -22.06 -1.38 -30.66
CA ARG A 431 -22.78 -2.17 -29.65
C ARG A 431 -24.24 -2.35 -30.06
N ILE A 432 -24.80 -3.53 -29.83
CA ILE A 432 -26.24 -3.79 -29.97
C ILE A 432 -26.86 -3.47 -28.62
N ILE A 433 -27.82 -2.53 -28.63
CA ILE A 433 -28.43 -2.01 -27.41
C ILE A 433 -29.68 -2.83 -27.11
N PRO A 434 -29.81 -3.44 -25.92
CA PRO A 434 -31.03 -4.11 -25.51
C PRO A 434 -32.25 -3.17 -25.57
N PRO A 435 -33.45 -3.69 -25.91
CA PRO A 435 -34.62 -2.86 -26.20
C PRO A 435 -35.15 -2.07 -24.99
N PHE A 436 -34.79 -2.46 -23.76
CA PHE A 436 -35.21 -1.80 -22.53
C PHE A 436 -34.31 -0.61 -22.12
N ILE A 437 -33.16 -0.43 -22.78
CA ILE A 437 -32.21 0.66 -22.49
C ILE A 437 -32.54 1.88 -23.36
N ASN A 438 -32.52 3.07 -22.76
CA ASN A 438 -32.76 4.32 -23.48
C ASN A 438 -31.61 4.59 -24.46
N LYS A 439 -31.96 4.98 -25.70
CA LYS A 439 -30.96 5.22 -26.75
C LYS A 439 -30.27 6.58 -26.67
N ASP A 440 -31.02 7.60 -26.25
CA ASP A 440 -30.60 9.01 -26.35
C ASP A 440 -30.53 9.71 -24.98
N LYS A 441 -30.70 8.96 -23.89
CA LYS A 441 -30.74 9.46 -22.50
C LYS A 441 -30.08 8.45 -21.55
N PRO A 442 -29.60 8.89 -20.38
CA PRO A 442 -29.14 7.98 -19.34
C PRO A 442 -30.23 7.00 -18.90
N SER A 443 -29.79 5.85 -18.40
CA SER A 443 -30.64 4.81 -17.81
C SER A 443 -30.07 4.42 -16.45
N LEU A 444 -30.81 4.66 -15.37
CA LEU A 444 -30.47 4.21 -14.02
C LEU A 444 -31.04 2.81 -13.80
N ILE A 445 -30.21 1.88 -13.34
CA ILE A 445 -30.61 0.52 -12.93
C ILE A 445 -30.15 0.30 -11.49
N VAL A 446 -31.11 -0.01 -10.62
CA VAL A 446 -30.86 -0.31 -9.20
C VAL A 446 -31.07 -1.79 -8.95
N LEU A 447 -30.01 -2.50 -8.54
CA LEU A 447 -30.00 -3.94 -8.31
C LEU A 447 -29.25 -4.29 -7.01
N PRO A 448 -29.44 -5.49 -6.44
CA PRO A 448 -28.55 -5.98 -5.39
C PRO A 448 -27.09 -5.99 -5.85
N HIS A 449 -26.15 -5.71 -4.95
CA HIS A 449 -24.71 -5.64 -5.27
C HIS A 449 -24.22 -6.86 -6.07
N ASP A 450 -24.63 -8.06 -5.66
CA ASP A 450 -24.24 -9.34 -6.28
C ASP A 450 -24.70 -9.50 -7.74
N ASP A 451 -25.74 -8.78 -8.16
CA ASP A 451 -26.33 -8.89 -9.50
C ASP A 451 -25.77 -7.87 -10.49
N ILE A 452 -25.16 -6.78 -10.01
CA ILE A 452 -24.71 -5.67 -10.87
C ILE A 452 -23.73 -6.15 -11.94
N MET A 453 -22.71 -6.92 -11.57
CA MET A 453 -21.69 -7.37 -12.53
C MET A 453 -22.24 -8.38 -13.54
N TYR A 454 -23.21 -9.22 -13.14
CA TYR A 454 -23.92 -10.10 -14.08
C TYR A 454 -24.76 -9.29 -15.06
N ALA A 455 -25.45 -8.25 -14.56
CA ALA A 455 -26.25 -7.36 -15.39
C ALA A 455 -25.39 -6.60 -16.41
N VAL A 456 -24.21 -6.09 -16.02
CA VAL A 456 -23.26 -5.48 -16.95
C VAL A 456 -22.88 -6.46 -18.06
N LEU A 457 -22.46 -7.69 -17.72
CA LEU A 457 -22.11 -8.70 -18.71
C LEU A 457 -23.29 -9.07 -19.61
N GLU A 458 -24.50 -9.19 -19.06
CA GLU A 458 -25.70 -9.49 -19.82
C GLU A 458 -25.99 -8.43 -20.89
N ILE A 459 -25.85 -7.15 -20.55
CA ILE A 459 -26.04 -6.05 -21.51
C ILE A 459 -24.98 -6.10 -22.62
N TYR A 460 -23.70 -6.29 -22.28
CA TYR A 460 -22.62 -6.27 -23.29
C TYR A 460 -22.59 -7.55 -24.15
N LEU A 461 -23.04 -8.68 -23.61
CA LEU A 461 -23.15 -9.96 -24.32
C LEU A 461 -24.53 -10.15 -24.98
N TYR A 462 -25.34 -9.09 -25.03
CA TYR A 462 -26.63 -9.09 -25.71
C TYR A 462 -26.42 -9.17 -27.22
N GLN A 463 -26.73 -10.33 -27.80
CA GLN A 463 -26.62 -10.65 -29.24
C GLN A 463 -25.21 -10.50 -29.85
N ASN A 464 -24.21 -10.09 -29.07
CA ASN A 464 -22.80 -9.95 -29.42
C ASN A 464 -21.92 -10.84 -28.53
N GLU A 465 -20.77 -11.28 -29.03
CA GLU A 465 -19.77 -12.06 -28.26
C GLU A 465 -18.52 -11.25 -27.86
N PHE A 466 -18.65 -9.93 -27.77
CA PHE A 466 -17.54 -9.04 -27.40
C PHE A 466 -17.64 -8.58 -25.95
N LEU A 467 -16.62 -8.86 -25.15
CA LEU A 467 -16.52 -8.35 -23.79
C LEU A 467 -16.42 -6.81 -23.77
N PRO A 468 -16.89 -6.14 -22.71
CA PRO A 468 -16.63 -4.73 -22.50
C PRO A 468 -15.13 -4.45 -22.27
N THR A 469 -14.71 -3.21 -22.46
CA THR A 469 -13.37 -2.74 -22.10
C THR A 469 -13.43 -1.60 -21.08
N SER A 470 -12.27 -1.21 -20.52
CA SER A 470 -12.17 -0.08 -19.58
C SER A 470 -12.55 1.28 -20.17
N GLU A 471 -12.62 1.37 -21.50
CA GLU A 471 -13.06 2.58 -22.19
C GLU A 471 -14.60 2.71 -22.21
N GLU A 472 -15.31 1.59 -21.99
CA GLU A 472 -16.77 1.50 -22.04
C GLU A 472 -17.40 1.35 -20.65
N VAL A 473 -16.73 0.66 -19.73
CA VAL A 473 -17.23 0.39 -18.37
C VAL A 473 -16.27 0.95 -17.34
N LEU A 474 -16.79 1.71 -16.37
CA LEU A 474 -16.04 2.23 -15.23
C LEU A 474 -16.70 1.83 -13.92
N LEU A 475 -15.94 1.12 -13.08
CA LEU A 475 -16.32 0.79 -11.70
C LEU A 475 -15.84 1.92 -10.79
N CYS A 476 -16.77 2.73 -10.29
CA CYS A 476 -16.48 3.96 -9.56
C CYS A 476 -16.46 3.68 -8.05
N ASP A 477 -15.27 3.72 -7.45
CA ASP A 477 -15.05 3.76 -6.01
C ASP A 477 -14.30 5.03 -5.59
N ASP A 478 -13.94 5.16 -4.31
CA ASP A 478 -13.23 6.34 -3.78
C ASP A 478 -11.83 6.56 -4.39
N SER A 479 -11.27 5.57 -5.10
CA SER A 479 -9.97 5.69 -5.76
C SER A 479 -10.06 6.27 -7.17
N VAL A 480 -11.25 6.27 -7.79
CA VAL A 480 -11.50 6.78 -9.14
C VAL A 480 -11.62 8.30 -9.13
N SER A 481 -10.88 8.96 -10.01
CA SER A 481 -10.91 10.42 -10.11
C SER A 481 -12.15 10.91 -10.86
N ILE A 482 -12.60 12.12 -10.53
CA ILE A 482 -13.73 12.78 -11.21
C ILE A 482 -13.48 12.90 -12.72
N GLU A 483 -12.23 13.19 -13.12
CA GLU A 483 -11.83 13.26 -14.52
C GLU A 483 -12.19 11.96 -15.27
N GLU A 484 -11.97 10.77 -14.69
CA GLU A 484 -12.26 9.51 -15.38
C GLU A 484 -13.75 9.29 -15.63
N ILE A 485 -14.59 9.74 -14.70
CA ILE A 485 -16.05 9.71 -14.84
C ILE A 485 -16.48 10.68 -15.94
N GLU A 486 -15.97 11.91 -15.91
CA GLU A 486 -16.23 12.93 -16.95
C GLU A 486 -15.80 12.43 -18.33
N LEU A 487 -14.64 11.78 -18.45
CA LEU A 487 -14.14 11.24 -19.70
C LEU A 487 -15.04 10.13 -20.26
N LEU A 488 -15.57 9.23 -19.42
CA LEU A 488 -16.52 8.22 -19.88
C LEU A 488 -17.81 8.86 -20.41
N ILE A 489 -18.32 9.87 -19.70
CA ILE A 489 -19.51 10.63 -20.11
C ILE A 489 -19.24 11.34 -21.45
N MET A 490 -18.08 11.97 -21.62
CA MET A 490 -17.68 12.62 -22.87
C MET A 490 -17.58 11.62 -24.03
N ARG A 491 -17.01 10.43 -23.80
CA ARG A 491 -17.00 9.34 -24.81
C ARG A 491 -18.41 8.91 -25.22
N ALA A 492 -19.38 8.97 -24.29
CA ALA A 492 -20.78 8.68 -24.58
C ALA A 492 -21.45 9.74 -25.47
N VAL A 493 -21.03 11.00 -25.39
CA VAL A 493 -21.51 12.07 -26.28
C VAL A 493 -20.97 11.92 -27.69
N ASP A 494 -19.67 11.63 -27.80
CA ASP A 494 -18.98 11.67 -29.10
C ASP A 494 -19.28 10.44 -29.98
N ASN A 495 -19.61 9.29 -29.38
CA ASN A 495 -19.79 8.02 -30.08
C ASN A 495 -21.24 7.54 -30.11
N LYS A 496 -21.99 7.91 -31.14
CA LYS A 496 -23.41 7.53 -31.33
C LYS A 496 -23.69 6.01 -31.39
N TYR A 497 -22.67 5.17 -31.61
CA TYR A 497 -22.83 3.72 -31.72
C TYR A 497 -22.27 2.96 -30.51
N GLY A 498 -21.84 3.68 -29.47
CA GLY A 498 -21.30 3.13 -28.24
C GLY A 498 -22.38 2.68 -27.26
N LEU A 499 -21.92 2.05 -26.19
CA LEU A 499 -22.68 1.73 -24.99
C LEU A 499 -21.70 1.91 -23.83
N TYR A 500 -22.08 2.73 -22.85
CA TYR A 500 -21.23 3.09 -21.73
C TYR A 500 -21.90 2.79 -20.41
N CYS A 501 -21.10 2.40 -19.41
CA CYS A 501 -21.60 1.95 -18.12
C CYS A 501 -20.81 2.56 -16.96
N LEU A 502 -21.51 3.21 -16.04
CA LEU A 502 -21.00 3.65 -14.75
C LEU A 502 -21.55 2.74 -13.66
N VAL A 503 -20.69 2.02 -12.96
CA VAL A 503 -21.08 1.25 -11.78
C VAL A 503 -20.67 2.03 -10.54
N ILE A 504 -21.63 2.59 -9.82
CA ILE A 504 -21.37 3.46 -8.67
C ILE A 504 -21.32 2.63 -7.38
N ASN A 505 -20.17 2.67 -6.70
CA ASN A 505 -20.02 2.11 -5.37
C ASN A 505 -20.74 2.98 -4.33
N GLU A 506 -21.27 2.35 -3.29
CA GLU A 506 -22.02 2.99 -2.21
C GLU A 506 -21.19 3.96 -1.38
N ASN A 507 -19.86 3.79 -1.36
CA ASN A 507 -18.95 4.61 -0.56
C ASN A 507 -18.56 5.93 -1.22
N LEU A 508 -18.97 6.18 -2.47
CA LEU A 508 -18.60 7.39 -3.19
C LEU A 508 -19.10 8.65 -2.46
N LYS A 509 -18.20 9.59 -2.20
CA LYS A 509 -18.49 10.82 -1.46
C LYS A 509 -19.60 11.66 -2.09
N TYR A 510 -20.33 12.39 -1.25
CA TYR A 510 -21.42 13.26 -1.67
C TYR A 510 -20.95 14.35 -2.64
N GLU A 511 -19.82 15.00 -2.35
CA GLU A 511 -19.27 16.07 -3.19
C GLU A 511 -18.95 15.57 -4.61
N THR A 512 -18.35 14.38 -4.70
CA THR A 512 -18.10 13.71 -5.99
C THR A 512 -19.38 13.42 -6.74
N CYS A 513 -20.41 12.91 -6.06
CA CYS A 513 -21.71 12.63 -6.66
C CYS A 513 -22.38 13.89 -7.23
N GLU A 514 -22.28 15.01 -6.52
CA GLU A 514 -22.82 16.31 -6.94
C GLU A 514 -22.12 16.85 -8.19
N GLU A 515 -20.78 16.81 -8.21
CA GLU A 515 -19.99 17.25 -9.37
C GLU A 515 -20.29 16.42 -10.62
N VAL A 516 -20.36 15.09 -10.48
CA VAL A 516 -20.70 14.17 -11.57
C VAL A 516 -22.10 14.47 -12.12
N TYR A 517 -23.08 14.67 -11.24
CA TYR A 517 -24.44 15.00 -11.65
C TYR A 517 -24.51 16.35 -12.37
N SER A 518 -23.82 17.37 -11.86
CA SER A 518 -23.72 18.70 -12.48
C SER A 518 -23.10 18.62 -13.88
N PHE A 519 -22.03 17.85 -14.03
CA PHE A 519 -21.39 17.62 -15.33
C PHE A 519 -22.34 16.88 -16.29
N LEU A 520 -22.98 15.80 -15.84
CA LEU A 520 -23.93 15.03 -16.64
C LEU A 520 -25.10 15.91 -17.12
N GLN A 521 -25.65 16.77 -16.26
CA GLN A 521 -26.72 17.71 -16.64
C GLN A 521 -26.28 18.70 -17.72
N LYS A 522 -25.06 19.25 -17.61
CA LYS A 522 -24.51 20.16 -18.65
C LYS A 522 -24.37 19.42 -19.97
N THR A 523 -23.92 18.17 -19.93
CA THR A 523 -23.65 17.36 -21.10
C THR A 523 -24.92 16.88 -21.82
N ILE A 524 -25.97 16.50 -21.08
CA ILE A 524 -27.28 16.15 -21.65
C ILE A 524 -27.88 17.30 -22.48
N LYS A 525 -27.58 18.57 -22.12
CA LYS A 525 -28.07 19.74 -22.86
C LYS A 525 -27.40 19.93 -24.23
N LEU A 526 -26.25 19.28 -24.50
CA LEU A 526 -25.47 19.47 -25.72
C LEU A 526 -25.95 18.64 -26.93
N GLY A 527 -26.81 17.62 -26.76
CA GLY A 527 -27.37 16.83 -27.87
C GLY A 527 -27.72 15.37 -27.53
N GLU A 528 -27.93 14.55 -28.57
CA GLU A 528 -28.15 13.09 -28.47
C GLU A 528 -26.88 12.38 -28.00
N MET A 529 -26.91 11.84 -26.77
CA MET A 529 -25.85 11.01 -26.20
C MET A 529 -26.11 9.54 -26.57
N SER A 530 -25.07 8.73 -26.72
CA SER A 530 -25.23 7.27 -26.75
C SER A 530 -25.75 6.72 -25.42
N PRO A 531 -26.26 5.47 -25.38
CA PRO A 531 -26.75 4.89 -24.14
C PRO A 531 -25.68 4.88 -23.04
N LEU A 532 -25.99 5.58 -21.95
CA LEU A 532 -25.22 5.61 -20.72
C LEU A 532 -26.04 4.93 -19.62
N VAL A 533 -25.58 3.76 -19.18
CA VAL A 533 -26.21 3.01 -18.10
C VAL A 533 -25.49 3.33 -16.79
N VAL A 534 -26.24 3.68 -15.75
CA VAL A 534 -25.72 3.90 -14.40
C VAL A 534 -26.28 2.80 -13.50
N PHE A 535 -25.40 2.00 -12.91
CA PHE A 535 -25.75 0.99 -11.92
C PHE A 535 -25.48 1.49 -10.52
N CYS A 536 -26.47 1.31 -9.64
CA CYS A 536 -26.33 1.55 -8.21
C CYS A 536 -26.82 0.34 -7.42
N SER A 537 -26.21 0.07 -6.27
CA SER A 537 -26.65 -0.99 -5.36
C SER A 537 -27.91 -0.60 -4.61
N SER A 538 -28.82 -1.55 -4.44
CA SER A 538 -30.07 -1.35 -3.70
C SER A 538 -29.91 -1.30 -2.18
N GLU A 539 -28.77 -1.75 -1.64
CA GLU A 539 -28.59 -1.98 -0.19
C GLU A 539 -28.48 -0.67 0.60
N ASN A 540 -28.09 0.44 -0.04
CA ASN A 540 -27.97 1.77 0.58
C ASN A 540 -28.55 2.91 -0.27
N ASN A 541 -29.66 2.66 -0.98
CA ASN A 541 -30.35 3.65 -1.83
C ASN A 541 -30.62 5.00 -1.14
N HIS A 542 -30.85 5.01 0.18
CA HIS A 542 -31.16 6.23 0.93
C HIS A 542 -29.96 7.16 1.16
N ASN A 543 -28.73 6.65 1.05
CA ASN A 543 -27.51 7.42 1.30
C ASN A 543 -26.84 7.91 0.00
N SER A 544 -27.21 7.36 -1.16
CA SER A 544 -26.62 7.74 -2.44
C SER A 544 -27.35 8.93 -3.08
N TYR A 545 -26.68 10.09 -3.14
CA TYR A 545 -27.19 11.28 -3.81
C TYR A 545 -27.51 11.01 -5.29
N LEU A 546 -26.65 10.27 -6.00
CA LEU A 546 -26.82 9.97 -7.43
C LEU A 546 -28.09 9.17 -7.73
N VAL A 547 -28.46 8.20 -6.88
CA VAL A 547 -29.71 7.44 -7.04
C VAL A 547 -30.91 8.37 -6.98
N THR A 548 -30.93 9.28 -6.01
CA THR A 548 -32.03 10.26 -5.85
C THR A 548 -32.06 11.24 -7.02
N ALA A 549 -30.90 11.74 -7.45
CA ALA A 549 -30.79 12.71 -8.53
C ALA A 549 -31.16 12.14 -9.91
N LEU A 550 -30.95 10.83 -10.13
CA LEU A 550 -31.21 10.12 -11.38
C LEU A 550 -32.50 9.28 -11.38
N ASP A 551 -33.35 9.36 -10.36
CA ASP A 551 -34.56 8.53 -10.25
C ASP A 551 -35.52 8.72 -11.45
N HIS A 552 -35.55 9.91 -12.04
CA HIS A 552 -36.31 10.20 -13.27
C HIS A 552 -35.82 9.41 -14.50
N PHE A 553 -34.62 8.83 -14.45
CA PHE A 553 -34.02 7.97 -15.47
C PHE A 553 -34.07 6.47 -15.11
N ASN A 554 -34.75 6.11 -14.02
CA ASN A 554 -34.81 4.75 -13.51
C ASN A 554 -35.58 3.81 -14.45
N ILE A 555 -34.98 2.66 -14.77
CA ILE A 555 -35.58 1.63 -15.61
C ILE A 555 -35.50 0.26 -14.93
N LYS A 556 -36.48 -0.60 -15.21
CA LYS A 556 -36.46 -1.99 -14.75
C LYS A 556 -35.76 -2.88 -15.78
N MET A 557 -34.71 -3.56 -15.35
CA MET A 557 -34.02 -4.53 -16.18
C MET A 557 -34.86 -5.80 -16.34
N SER A 558 -35.04 -6.23 -17.59
CA SER A 558 -35.59 -7.57 -17.89
C SER A 558 -34.41 -8.52 -18.07
N SER A 559 -34.29 -9.55 -17.24
CA SER A 559 -33.23 -10.56 -17.40
C SER A 559 -33.64 -11.58 -18.47
N PHE A 560 -32.75 -11.79 -19.44
CA PHE A 560 -32.85 -12.70 -20.58
C PHE A 560 -31.97 -13.95 -20.42
N LEU A 561 -30.95 -13.91 -19.56
CA LEU A 561 -30.00 -15.01 -19.34
C LEU A 561 -29.87 -15.39 -17.87
N SER A 562 -29.74 -16.68 -17.59
CA SER A 562 -29.36 -17.14 -16.25
C SER A 562 -27.89 -16.88 -15.95
N ARG A 563 -27.51 -16.80 -14.66
CA ARG A 563 -26.11 -16.64 -14.22
C ARG A 563 -25.18 -17.67 -14.88
N ASP A 564 -25.60 -18.94 -14.93
CA ASP A 564 -24.82 -20.02 -15.58
C ASP A 564 -24.61 -19.81 -17.08
N GLN A 565 -25.62 -19.27 -17.79
CA GLN A 565 -25.48 -18.96 -19.22
C GLN A 565 -24.49 -17.81 -19.44
N ILE A 566 -24.51 -16.79 -18.57
CA ILE A 566 -23.54 -15.68 -18.60
C ILE A 566 -22.13 -16.21 -18.34
N CYS A 567 -21.92 -17.06 -17.33
CA CYS A 567 -20.61 -17.66 -17.04
C CYS A 567 -20.07 -18.49 -18.21
N LYS A 568 -20.94 -19.29 -18.87
CA LYS A 568 -20.56 -20.07 -20.06
C LYS A 568 -20.15 -19.17 -21.22
N LYS A 569 -20.93 -18.12 -21.51
CA LYS A 569 -20.59 -17.13 -22.54
C LYS A 569 -19.28 -16.40 -22.23
N LEU A 570 -19.09 -15.96 -20.98
CA LEU A 570 -17.84 -15.32 -20.54
C LEU A 570 -16.64 -16.24 -20.78
N THR A 571 -16.75 -17.51 -20.35
CA THR A 571 -15.68 -18.50 -20.55
C THR A 571 -15.34 -18.69 -22.03
N GLN A 572 -16.35 -18.77 -22.90
CA GLN A 572 -16.14 -18.87 -24.35
C GLN A 572 -15.48 -17.61 -24.93
N CYS A 573 -15.92 -16.41 -24.53
CA CYS A 573 -15.33 -15.15 -24.99
C CYS A 573 -13.86 -15.02 -24.56
N LEU A 574 -13.54 -15.41 -23.32
CA LEU A 574 -12.17 -15.41 -22.81
C LEU A 574 -11.29 -16.42 -23.56
N ARG A 575 -11.82 -17.60 -23.88
CA ARG A 575 -11.11 -18.59 -24.72
C ARG A 575 -10.84 -18.03 -26.11
N ASN A 576 -11.82 -17.41 -26.75
CA ASN A 576 -11.67 -16.82 -28.09
C ASN A 576 -10.63 -15.67 -28.14
N LYS A 577 -10.32 -15.04 -27.00
CA LYS A 577 -9.25 -14.02 -26.90
C LYS A 577 -7.83 -14.60 -26.92
N LEU A 578 -7.64 -15.91 -26.69
CA LEU A 578 -6.32 -16.54 -26.78
C LEU A 578 -5.89 -16.64 -28.25
N SER A 579 -4.80 -15.97 -28.63
CA SER A 579 -4.27 -16.08 -29.99
C SER A 579 -3.46 -17.38 -30.20
N ASP A 580 -2.76 -17.85 -29.16
CA ASP A 580 -2.11 -19.16 -29.12
C ASP A 580 -2.78 -20.05 -28.06
N GLU A 581 -3.55 -21.06 -28.48
CA GLU A 581 -4.19 -22.01 -27.57
C GLU A 581 -3.17 -22.82 -26.74
N LYS A 582 -1.92 -22.98 -27.21
CA LYS A 582 -0.88 -23.72 -26.48
C LYS A 582 -0.31 -22.92 -25.30
N ALA A 583 -0.46 -21.59 -25.32
CA ALA A 583 -0.19 -20.73 -24.18
C ALA A 583 -1.30 -20.76 -23.12
N GLY A 584 -2.46 -21.34 -23.46
CA GLY A 584 -3.61 -21.51 -22.59
C GLY A 584 -3.37 -22.48 -21.42
N ILE A 585 -4.18 -22.35 -20.37
CA ILE A 585 -4.14 -23.25 -19.22
C ILE A 585 -4.91 -24.53 -19.58
N ASN A 586 -4.17 -25.62 -19.80
CA ASN A 586 -4.74 -26.91 -20.20
C ASN A 586 -5.15 -27.76 -19.01
N PHE A 587 -6.44 -28.07 -18.93
CA PHE A 587 -6.99 -28.96 -17.91
C PHE A 587 -8.16 -29.80 -18.46
N LYS A 588 -8.10 -31.13 -18.28
CA LYS A 588 -9.11 -32.09 -18.80
C LYS A 588 -9.51 -31.83 -20.25
N GLU A 589 -8.52 -31.73 -21.14
CA GLU A 589 -8.69 -31.51 -22.60
C GLU A 589 -9.32 -30.15 -22.99
N LEU A 590 -9.58 -29.26 -22.03
CA LEU A 590 -10.05 -27.90 -22.25
C LEU A 590 -8.93 -26.88 -22.03
N VAL A 591 -9.01 -25.78 -22.76
CA VAL A 591 -8.06 -24.66 -22.73
C VAL A 591 -8.73 -23.44 -22.10
N TYR A 592 -8.11 -22.87 -21.07
CA TYR A 592 -8.63 -21.71 -20.35
C TYR A 592 -7.68 -20.51 -20.42
N LYS A 593 -8.22 -19.32 -20.66
CA LYS A 593 -7.45 -18.05 -20.54
C LYS A 593 -7.34 -17.57 -19.10
N SER A 594 -8.41 -17.76 -18.33
CA SER A 594 -8.50 -17.34 -16.94
C SER A 594 -9.14 -18.45 -16.12
N LEU A 595 -8.52 -18.81 -15.00
CA LEU A 595 -8.91 -19.96 -14.21
C LEU A 595 -8.77 -19.68 -12.72
N VAL A 596 -9.81 -20.02 -11.96
CA VAL A 596 -9.76 -19.97 -10.50
C VAL A 596 -9.27 -21.31 -9.96
N VAL A 597 -8.27 -21.28 -9.08
CA VAL A 597 -7.77 -22.46 -8.38
C VAL A 597 -8.08 -22.26 -6.91
N LYS A 598 -9.00 -23.07 -6.38
CA LYS A 598 -9.53 -22.90 -5.03
C LYS A 598 -9.38 -24.15 -4.18
N SER A 599 -9.43 -24.00 -2.87
CA SER A 599 -9.47 -25.13 -1.93
C SER A 599 -10.21 -24.76 -0.65
N ARG A 600 -10.77 -25.76 0.04
CA ARG A 600 -11.47 -25.59 1.32
C ARG A 600 -10.55 -25.26 2.49
N LYS A 601 -9.30 -25.74 2.43
CA LYS A 601 -8.27 -25.53 3.45
C LYS A 601 -6.97 -25.10 2.78
N SER A 602 -6.11 -24.39 3.49
CA SER A 602 -4.75 -24.07 3.02
C SER A 602 -3.87 -25.33 2.92
N GLY A 603 -2.84 -25.29 2.08
CA GLY A 603 -1.89 -26.41 1.94
C GLY A 603 -2.42 -27.60 1.14
N MET A 604 -3.38 -27.37 0.22
CA MET A 604 -3.98 -28.43 -0.63
C MET A 604 -3.35 -28.57 -2.03
N GLY A 605 -2.30 -27.80 -2.35
CA GLY A 605 -1.58 -27.91 -3.63
C GLY A 605 -1.92 -26.88 -4.71
N LYS A 606 -2.65 -25.81 -4.37
CA LYS A 606 -3.01 -24.73 -5.31
C LYS A 606 -1.80 -24.13 -6.05
N SER A 607 -0.79 -23.65 -5.32
CA SER A 607 0.42 -23.12 -5.96
C SER A 607 1.24 -24.19 -6.69
N PHE A 608 1.11 -25.47 -6.30
CA PHE A 608 1.75 -26.58 -7.00
C PHE A 608 1.10 -26.88 -8.36
N PHE A 609 -0.23 -26.69 -8.48
CA PHE A 609 -0.91 -26.72 -9.79
C PHE A 609 -0.35 -25.64 -10.72
N VAL A 610 -0.18 -24.42 -10.22
CA VAL A 610 0.40 -23.30 -10.98
C VAL A 610 1.80 -23.63 -11.46
N GLU A 611 2.64 -24.20 -10.59
CA GLU A 611 3.99 -24.64 -10.94
C GLU A 611 3.98 -25.67 -12.10
N LYS A 612 3.06 -26.63 -12.08
CA LYS A 612 2.90 -27.62 -13.17
C LYS A 612 2.46 -26.97 -14.49
N CYS A 613 1.55 -26.00 -14.43
CA CYS A 613 1.18 -25.20 -15.60
C CYS A 613 2.38 -24.43 -16.17
N GLY A 614 3.19 -23.81 -15.31
CA GLY A 614 4.39 -23.11 -15.70
C GLY A 614 5.45 -24.00 -16.35
N SER A 615 5.71 -25.18 -15.79
CA SER A 615 6.66 -26.13 -16.37
C SER A 615 6.24 -26.56 -17.79
N ARG A 616 4.94 -26.79 -18.00
CA ARG A 616 4.40 -27.10 -19.34
C ARG A 616 4.57 -25.93 -20.30
N LEU A 617 4.25 -24.71 -19.86
CA LEU A 617 4.44 -23.51 -20.67
C LEU A 617 5.92 -23.31 -21.01
N SER A 618 6.83 -23.45 -20.03
CA SER A 618 8.28 -23.35 -20.26
C SER A 618 8.75 -24.32 -21.34
N SER A 619 8.36 -25.60 -21.25
CA SER A 619 8.70 -26.59 -22.29
C SER A 619 8.14 -26.22 -23.67
N HIS A 620 6.94 -25.63 -23.72
CA HIS A 620 6.36 -25.15 -24.97
C HIS A 620 7.14 -23.95 -25.55
N LEU A 621 7.54 -23.01 -24.70
CA LEU A 621 8.32 -21.84 -25.06
C LEU A 621 9.72 -22.21 -25.56
N ASP A 622 10.39 -23.15 -24.89
CA ASP A 622 11.72 -23.63 -25.27
C ASP A 622 11.74 -24.28 -26.65
N VAL A 623 10.62 -24.85 -27.11
CA VAL A 623 10.52 -25.49 -28.43
C VAL A 623 10.18 -24.48 -29.53
N ASN A 624 9.29 -23.52 -29.27
CA ASN A 624 8.65 -22.71 -30.33
C ASN A 624 9.07 -21.24 -30.35
N TYR A 625 9.72 -20.72 -29.29
CA TYR A 625 9.96 -19.29 -29.11
C TYR A 625 11.44 -18.94 -28.84
N GLN A 626 12.40 -19.81 -29.19
CA GLN A 626 13.84 -19.62 -28.94
C GLN A 626 14.43 -18.32 -29.52
N THR A 627 13.96 -17.89 -30.70
CA THR A 627 14.42 -16.65 -31.34
C THR A 627 13.90 -15.39 -30.64
N ASN A 628 12.67 -15.44 -30.10
CA ASN A 628 12.05 -14.33 -29.37
C ASN A 628 12.54 -14.25 -27.91
N MET A 629 12.92 -15.38 -27.31
CA MET A 629 13.54 -15.50 -25.99
C MET A 629 14.83 -14.67 -25.83
N ASN A 630 15.57 -14.42 -26.93
CA ASN A 630 16.77 -13.60 -26.91
C ASN A 630 16.49 -12.09 -26.87
N ASN A 631 15.29 -11.67 -27.29
CA ASN A 631 14.86 -10.26 -27.31
C ASN A 631 14.07 -9.86 -26.06
N SER A 632 13.56 -10.83 -25.29
CA SER A 632 12.90 -10.59 -24.01
C SER A 632 13.90 -10.23 -22.93
N GLN A 633 13.59 -9.19 -22.15
CA GLN A 633 14.40 -8.80 -20.98
C GLN A 633 14.17 -9.74 -19.79
N ASN A 634 13.06 -10.49 -19.74
CA ASN A 634 12.67 -11.28 -18.58
C ASN A 634 12.03 -12.62 -18.98
N LYS A 635 12.78 -13.70 -18.80
CA LYS A 635 12.47 -15.06 -19.25
C LYS A 635 11.50 -15.84 -18.34
N ASN A 636 10.94 -15.20 -17.31
CA ASN A 636 10.03 -15.87 -16.40
C ASN A 636 8.66 -16.10 -17.05
N CYS A 637 8.32 -17.37 -17.30
CA CYS A 637 7.02 -17.78 -17.85
C CYS A 637 5.86 -17.65 -16.84
N ILE A 638 6.16 -17.69 -15.53
CA ILE A 638 5.19 -17.42 -14.45
C ILE A 638 5.55 -16.12 -13.76
N VAL A 639 4.57 -15.23 -13.63
CA VAL A 639 4.65 -14.01 -12.83
C VAL A 639 3.72 -14.15 -11.64
N VAL A 640 4.29 -14.30 -10.45
CA VAL A 640 3.51 -14.35 -9.21
C VAL A 640 3.28 -12.94 -8.70
N VAL A 641 2.00 -12.63 -8.44
CA VAL A 641 1.48 -11.38 -7.93
C VAL A 641 0.75 -11.66 -6.62
N PRO A 642 1.43 -11.50 -5.47
CA PRO A 642 0.77 -11.70 -4.19
C PRO A 642 -0.17 -10.51 -3.89
N VAL A 643 -1.36 -10.82 -3.39
CA VAL A 643 -2.35 -9.83 -2.95
C VAL A 643 -2.54 -9.99 -1.45
N HIS A 644 -1.80 -9.16 -0.70
CA HIS A 644 -1.81 -9.09 0.76
C HIS A 644 -2.72 -7.97 1.28
N GLY A 645 -3.00 -7.97 2.58
CA GLY A 645 -3.80 -6.94 3.26
C GLY A 645 -5.31 -7.23 3.30
N THR A 646 -6.07 -6.28 3.83
CA THR A 646 -7.54 -6.31 3.91
C THR A 646 -8.22 -5.64 2.71
N VAL A 647 -7.57 -4.63 2.13
CA VAL A 647 -8.03 -3.86 0.98
C VAL A 647 -7.05 -4.08 -0.18
N ILE A 648 -7.57 -4.26 -1.39
CA ILE A 648 -6.74 -4.39 -2.58
C ILE A 648 -6.02 -3.07 -2.89
N ASN A 649 -4.70 -3.14 -3.06
CA ASN A 649 -3.89 -2.04 -3.54
C ASN A 649 -3.53 -2.24 -5.03
N THR A 650 -4.35 -1.68 -5.92
CA THR A 650 -4.16 -1.78 -7.37
C THR A 650 -2.84 -1.15 -7.83
N ASN A 651 -2.35 -0.09 -7.17
CA ASN A 651 -1.09 0.55 -7.52
C ASN A 651 0.09 -0.42 -7.42
N VAL A 652 0.22 -1.11 -6.28
CA VAL A 652 1.30 -2.10 -6.05
C VAL A 652 1.21 -3.27 -7.05
N ILE A 653 -0.01 -3.73 -7.34
CA ILE A 653 -0.25 -4.81 -8.31
C ILE A 653 0.18 -4.39 -9.72
N VAL A 654 -0.23 -3.21 -10.17
CA VAL A 654 0.13 -2.71 -11.51
C VAL A 654 1.63 -2.49 -11.62
N GLU A 655 2.29 -1.87 -10.62
CA GLU A 655 3.75 -1.71 -10.64
C GLU A 655 4.47 -3.06 -10.74
N ARG A 656 3.93 -4.12 -10.11
CA ARG A 656 4.47 -5.47 -10.23
C ARG A 656 4.30 -6.04 -11.64
N LEU A 657 3.14 -5.84 -12.26
CA LEU A 657 2.84 -6.31 -13.61
C LEU A 657 3.68 -5.59 -14.68
N LEU A 658 3.88 -4.28 -14.52
CA LEU A 658 4.67 -3.44 -15.43
C LEU A 658 6.15 -3.83 -15.51
N GLN A 659 6.70 -4.48 -14.47
CA GLN A 659 8.08 -5.04 -14.50
C GLN A 659 8.28 -6.14 -15.54
N PHE A 660 7.19 -6.70 -16.08
CA PHE A 660 7.21 -7.79 -17.07
C PHE A 660 6.58 -7.37 -18.41
N GLU A 661 6.26 -6.09 -18.58
CA GLU A 661 5.75 -5.55 -19.83
C GLU A 661 6.85 -5.57 -20.90
N GLU A 662 6.52 -6.10 -22.08
CA GLU A 662 7.45 -6.20 -23.19
C GLU A 662 7.19 -5.14 -24.26
N LYS A 663 8.24 -4.81 -25.02
CA LYS A 663 8.08 -3.98 -26.22
C LYS A 663 7.31 -4.74 -27.29
N PRO A 664 6.61 -4.07 -28.22
CA PRO A 664 5.79 -4.74 -29.23
C PRO A 664 6.51 -5.74 -30.13
N SER A 665 7.84 -5.65 -30.25
CA SER A 665 8.68 -6.57 -31.02
C SER A 665 9.10 -7.84 -30.26
N ALA A 666 8.90 -7.89 -28.95
CA ALA A 666 9.19 -9.03 -28.10
C ALA A 666 7.86 -9.73 -27.79
N PHE A 667 7.74 -10.98 -28.24
CA PHE A 667 6.56 -11.81 -28.03
C PHE A 667 6.91 -12.91 -27.04
N PHE A 668 6.28 -12.89 -25.87
CA PHE A 668 6.52 -13.86 -24.80
C PHE A 668 5.24 -14.13 -23.98
N PRO A 669 4.53 -15.26 -24.23
CA PRO A 669 3.38 -15.65 -23.43
C PRO A 669 3.71 -15.90 -21.96
N ARG A 670 2.88 -15.38 -21.05
CA ARG A 670 3.04 -15.54 -19.59
C ARG A 670 1.80 -16.07 -18.89
N ILE A 671 2.02 -16.75 -17.78
CA ILE A 671 0.99 -17.04 -16.77
C ILE A 671 1.15 -16.03 -15.63
N TYR A 672 0.17 -15.15 -15.45
CA TYR A 672 0.05 -14.32 -14.26
C TYR A 672 -0.70 -15.08 -13.17
N HIS A 673 -0.01 -15.36 -12.07
CA HIS A 673 -0.54 -16.05 -10.90
C HIS A 673 -0.84 -15.03 -9.81
N PHE A 674 -2.12 -14.76 -9.58
CA PHE A 674 -2.58 -13.90 -8.49
C PHE A 674 -2.83 -14.76 -7.25
N ASP A 675 -1.94 -14.68 -6.25
CA ASP A 675 -2.08 -15.37 -4.96
C ASP A 675 -2.84 -14.47 -3.99
N ILE A 676 -4.14 -14.72 -3.83
CA ILE A 676 -5.03 -13.85 -3.06
C ILE A 676 -5.15 -14.38 -1.63
N SER A 677 -4.68 -13.56 -0.68
CA SER A 677 -4.77 -13.86 0.74
C SER A 677 -6.24 -13.98 1.20
N PRO A 678 -6.59 -14.94 2.08
CA PRO A 678 -7.92 -15.02 2.69
C PRO A 678 -8.29 -13.82 3.57
N MET A 679 -7.36 -12.89 3.81
CA MET A 679 -7.59 -11.66 4.58
C MET A 679 -8.17 -10.53 3.73
N VAL A 680 -8.11 -10.61 2.40
CA VAL A 680 -8.66 -9.59 1.50
C VAL A 680 -10.17 -9.60 1.60
N ARG A 681 -10.77 -8.46 1.94
CA ARG A 681 -12.21 -8.28 2.13
C ARG A 681 -12.80 -7.25 1.18
N GLU A 682 -12.05 -6.19 0.89
CA GLU A 682 -12.56 -5.03 0.14
C GLU A 682 -11.84 -4.87 -1.20
N GLY A 683 -12.61 -4.54 -2.25
CA GLY A 683 -12.10 -4.26 -3.60
C GLY A 683 -11.86 -5.48 -4.50
N LEU A 684 -12.09 -6.71 -4.01
CA LEU A 684 -11.79 -7.94 -4.77
C LEU A 684 -12.57 -8.07 -6.08
N ASP A 685 -13.87 -7.84 -6.06
CA ASP A 685 -14.70 -7.95 -7.27
C ASP A 685 -14.34 -6.87 -8.29
N SER A 686 -14.16 -5.61 -7.86
CA SER A 686 -13.74 -4.52 -8.74
C SER A 686 -12.41 -4.84 -9.43
N PHE A 687 -11.43 -5.29 -8.65
CA PHE A 687 -10.12 -5.71 -9.16
C PHE A 687 -10.22 -6.85 -10.18
N LEU A 688 -10.91 -7.95 -9.85
CA LEU A 688 -11.02 -9.11 -10.73
C LEU A 688 -11.82 -8.82 -11.99
N PHE A 689 -12.85 -7.98 -11.91
CA PHE A 689 -13.64 -7.57 -13.07
C PHE A 689 -12.80 -6.72 -14.03
N ASN A 690 -12.06 -5.73 -13.51
CA ASN A 690 -11.11 -4.94 -14.30
C ASN A 690 -10.04 -5.85 -14.96
N LEU A 691 -9.45 -6.76 -14.18
CA LEU A 691 -8.41 -7.68 -14.64
C LEU A 691 -8.88 -8.65 -15.74
N VAL A 692 -9.99 -9.36 -15.53
CA VAL A 692 -10.39 -10.50 -16.37
C VAL A 692 -11.39 -10.10 -17.45
N VAL A 693 -12.39 -9.27 -17.11
CA VAL A 693 -13.45 -8.88 -18.04
C VAL A 693 -13.00 -7.71 -18.90
N LEU A 694 -12.61 -6.60 -18.27
CA LEU A 694 -12.19 -5.38 -18.98
C LEU A 694 -10.77 -5.52 -19.58
N GLY A 695 -9.95 -6.39 -19.00
CA GLY A 695 -8.62 -6.74 -19.49
C GLY A 695 -7.55 -5.68 -19.22
N SER A 696 -7.77 -4.78 -18.26
CA SER A 696 -6.85 -3.70 -17.93
C SER A 696 -6.90 -3.33 -16.45
N LEU A 697 -5.78 -2.81 -15.96
CA LEU A 697 -5.65 -2.28 -14.61
C LEU A 697 -4.94 -0.92 -14.69
N LYS A 698 -5.39 0.03 -13.88
CA LYS A 698 -4.87 1.40 -13.89
C LYS A 698 -4.49 1.83 -12.48
N THR A 699 -3.41 2.59 -12.38
CA THR A 699 -2.97 3.23 -11.13
C THR A 699 -3.61 4.60 -10.95
N SER A 700 -3.64 5.11 -9.72
CA SER A 700 -4.03 6.50 -9.42
C SER A 700 -3.13 7.54 -10.11
N THR A 701 -1.93 7.13 -10.54
CA THR A 701 -0.97 8.00 -11.23
C THR A 701 -1.22 8.06 -12.74
N GLY A 702 -2.08 7.19 -13.28
CA GLY A 702 -2.40 7.12 -14.71
C GLY A 702 -1.67 6.04 -15.52
N LYS A 703 -0.73 5.29 -14.90
CA LYS A 703 -0.10 4.13 -15.55
C LYS A 703 -1.13 3.05 -15.82
N LEU A 704 -1.02 2.42 -16.99
CA LEU A 704 -1.98 1.44 -17.50
C LEU A 704 -1.25 0.13 -17.80
N TRP A 705 -1.82 -0.97 -17.32
CA TRP A 705 -1.44 -2.31 -17.74
C TRP A 705 -2.63 -2.96 -18.46
N ARG A 706 -2.36 -3.67 -19.57
CA ARG A 706 -3.36 -4.42 -20.33
C ARG A 706 -2.94 -5.89 -20.44
N MET A 707 -3.89 -6.79 -20.26
CA MET A 707 -3.68 -8.23 -20.45
C MET A 707 -3.44 -8.52 -21.94
N ASN A 708 -2.32 -9.17 -22.27
CA ASN A 708 -2.05 -9.61 -23.64
C ASN A 708 -3.02 -10.75 -24.03
N ASN A 709 -3.35 -10.85 -25.32
CA ASN A 709 -4.15 -11.95 -25.85
C ASN A 709 -3.46 -13.31 -25.65
N ASN A 710 -2.14 -13.36 -25.58
CA ASN A 710 -1.37 -14.60 -25.35
C ASN A 710 -1.10 -14.90 -23.87
N ASP A 711 -1.38 -13.95 -22.98
CA ASP A 711 -1.19 -14.14 -21.55
C ASP A 711 -2.40 -14.84 -20.94
N THR A 712 -2.15 -15.60 -19.89
CA THR A 712 -3.15 -16.30 -19.10
C THR A 712 -3.08 -15.89 -17.65
N CYS A 713 -4.19 -16.09 -16.94
CA CYS A 713 -4.35 -15.68 -15.55
C CYS A 713 -4.83 -16.85 -14.69
N ILE A 714 -4.12 -17.12 -13.60
CA ILE A 714 -4.57 -18.05 -12.55
C ILE A 714 -4.84 -17.26 -11.27
N ILE A 715 -6.05 -17.38 -10.74
CA ILE A 715 -6.48 -16.75 -9.49
C ILE A 715 -6.49 -17.83 -8.40
N GLU A 716 -5.53 -17.77 -7.48
CA GLU A 716 -5.44 -18.69 -6.35
C GLU A 716 -6.18 -18.13 -5.13
N LEU A 717 -7.13 -18.91 -4.58
CA LEU A 717 -7.96 -18.52 -3.44
C LEU A 717 -8.15 -19.68 -2.45
N THR A 718 -8.22 -19.39 -1.15
CA THR A 718 -8.68 -20.39 -0.15
C THR A 718 -10.06 -19.97 0.35
N ILE A 719 -11.05 -20.86 0.20
CA ILE A 719 -12.42 -20.60 0.63
C ILE A 719 -12.50 -20.86 2.13
N ASN A 720 -12.93 -19.88 2.91
CA ASN A 720 -13.20 -20.05 4.33
C ASN A 720 -14.70 -20.39 4.54
N ASN A 721 -15.02 -21.64 4.88
CA ASN A 721 -16.41 -22.07 5.17
C ASN A 721 -16.88 -21.64 6.59
N TYR A 722 -16.62 -20.41 7.04
CA TYR A 722 -17.10 -19.98 8.37
C TYR A 722 -18.64 -19.94 8.47
N ASP A 723 -19.37 -19.95 7.35
CA ASP A 723 -20.82 -19.64 7.32
C ASP A 723 -21.74 -20.76 6.78
N ASP A 724 -21.23 -21.98 6.55
CA ASP A 724 -22.04 -23.10 6.01
C ASP A 724 -23.24 -23.48 6.90
N HIS A 725 -23.24 -23.08 8.18
CA HIS A 725 -24.28 -23.43 9.16
C HIS A 725 -25.32 -22.34 9.44
N SER A 726 -25.28 -21.19 8.75
CA SER A 726 -26.39 -20.24 8.81
C SER A 726 -27.47 -20.62 7.78
N ASN A 727 -28.68 -20.93 8.24
CA ASN A 727 -29.84 -21.21 7.38
C ASN A 727 -30.36 -19.96 6.63
N ASN A 728 -29.68 -18.82 6.74
CA ASN A 728 -30.02 -17.60 6.02
C ASN A 728 -29.22 -17.53 4.71
N VAL A 729 -29.90 -17.82 3.60
CA VAL A 729 -29.37 -17.72 2.23
C VAL A 729 -28.82 -16.31 1.91
N SER A 730 -29.28 -15.27 2.61
CA SER A 730 -28.82 -13.88 2.44
C SER A 730 -27.42 -13.59 3.00
N ILE A 731 -26.93 -14.33 4.01
CA ILE A 731 -25.57 -14.14 4.56
C ILE A 731 -24.56 -15.02 3.80
N ARG A 732 -25.01 -16.11 3.17
CA ARG A 732 -24.17 -17.03 2.38
C ARG A 732 -23.44 -16.36 1.20
N ASN A 733 -23.95 -15.25 0.68
CA ASN A 733 -23.34 -14.55 -0.46
C ASN A 733 -22.47 -13.34 -0.06
N GLN A 734 -22.57 -12.82 1.17
CA GLN A 734 -21.94 -11.53 1.54
C GLN A 734 -20.40 -11.56 1.62
N PHE A 735 -19.77 -12.74 1.64
CA PHE A 735 -18.31 -12.87 1.76
C PHE A 735 -17.62 -13.59 0.61
N PHE A 736 -18.34 -13.93 -0.47
CA PHE A 736 -17.76 -14.62 -1.62
C PHE A 736 -17.75 -13.72 -2.84
N SER A 737 -16.58 -13.56 -3.47
CA SER A 737 -16.44 -12.73 -4.67
C SER A 737 -17.38 -13.19 -5.80
N VAL A 738 -18.19 -12.25 -6.28
CA VAL A 738 -19.11 -12.40 -7.41
C VAL A 738 -18.34 -12.81 -8.66
N VAL A 739 -17.21 -12.16 -8.95
CA VAL A 739 -16.41 -12.42 -10.16
C VAL A 739 -15.78 -13.80 -10.12
N VAL A 740 -15.35 -14.28 -8.94
CA VAL A 740 -14.82 -15.64 -8.80
C VAL A 740 -15.86 -16.70 -9.19
N ASN A 741 -17.14 -16.46 -8.90
CA ASN A 741 -18.23 -17.34 -9.30
C ASN A 741 -18.55 -17.27 -10.80
N MET A 742 -18.12 -16.22 -11.50
CA MET A 742 -18.28 -16.09 -12.95
C MET A 742 -17.27 -16.92 -13.76
N LEU A 743 -16.14 -17.28 -13.15
CA LEU A 743 -15.01 -17.90 -13.82
C LEU A 743 -14.99 -19.43 -13.67
N PRO A 744 -14.41 -20.16 -14.63
CA PRO A 744 -14.17 -21.59 -14.46
C PRO A 744 -13.26 -21.82 -13.25
N SER A 745 -13.59 -22.80 -12.42
CA SER A 745 -12.85 -23.08 -11.19
C SER A 745 -12.48 -24.54 -11.02
N ILE A 746 -11.26 -24.78 -10.55
CA ILE A 746 -10.73 -26.08 -10.15
C ILE A 746 -10.61 -26.09 -8.63
N THR A 747 -11.02 -27.20 -8.02
CA THR A 747 -10.87 -27.42 -6.59
C THR A 747 -9.71 -28.36 -6.29
N CYS A 748 -8.68 -27.89 -5.59
CA CYS A 748 -7.63 -28.76 -5.04
C CYS A 748 -8.15 -29.47 -3.81
N ILE A 749 -8.05 -30.81 -3.81
CA ILE A 749 -8.66 -31.68 -2.81
C ILE A 749 -7.62 -32.29 -1.84
N SER A 750 -8.11 -32.72 -0.69
CA SER A 750 -7.31 -33.35 0.36
C SER A 750 -6.80 -34.75 -0.03
N PRO A 751 -5.74 -35.27 0.62
CA PRO A 751 -5.28 -36.64 0.42
C PRO A 751 -6.37 -37.70 0.65
N ASN A 752 -7.28 -37.50 1.61
CA ASN A 752 -8.43 -38.38 1.85
C ASN A 752 -9.39 -38.38 0.67
N GLU A 753 -9.77 -37.20 0.17
CA GLU A 753 -10.63 -37.08 -1.00
C GLU A 753 -9.97 -37.71 -2.24
N VAL A 754 -8.65 -37.57 -2.41
CA VAL A 754 -7.92 -38.24 -3.51
C VAL A 754 -7.98 -39.76 -3.38
N LEU A 755 -7.83 -40.30 -2.18
CA LEU A 755 -7.97 -41.74 -1.95
C LEU A 755 -9.36 -42.23 -2.35
N CYS A 756 -10.43 -41.51 -1.97
CA CYS A 756 -11.79 -41.82 -2.40
C CYS A 756 -11.96 -41.84 -3.92
N VAL A 757 -11.33 -40.88 -4.63
CA VAL A 757 -11.33 -40.85 -6.11
C VAL A 757 -10.62 -42.07 -6.70
N LEU A 758 -9.47 -42.45 -6.14
CA LEU A 758 -8.70 -43.62 -6.62
C LEU A 758 -9.44 -44.94 -6.37
N GLU A 759 -10.25 -45.01 -5.30
CA GLU A 759 -11.11 -46.16 -4.99
C GLU A 759 -12.40 -46.21 -5.84
N GLY A 760 -12.57 -45.28 -6.79
CA GLY A 760 -13.67 -45.28 -7.75
C GLY A 760 -14.96 -44.64 -7.24
N GLN A 761 -14.90 -43.82 -6.18
CA GLN A 761 -16.07 -43.04 -5.74
C GLN A 761 -16.33 -41.87 -6.69
N GLU A 762 -17.59 -41.69 -7.11
CA GLU A 762 -17.98 -40.53 -7.93
C GLU A 762 -17.86 -39.23 -7.14
N ILE A 763 -16.84 -38.43 -7.50
CA ILE A 763 -16.60 -37.09 -6.95
C ILE A 763 -16.59 -36.09 -8.11
N LEU A 764 -16.94 -34.84 -7.79
CA LEU A 764 -16.96 -33.62 -8.64
C LEU A 764 -16.07 -33.65 -9.91
N THR A 765 -16.61 -33.12 -11.00
CA THR A 765 -15.94 -33.11 -12.33
C THR A 765 -14.76 -32.14 -12.45
N MET A 766 -14.55 -31.19 -11.52
CA MET A 766 -13.48 -30.17 -11.59
C MET A 766 -12.55 -30.19 -10.36
N ILE A 767 -11.85 -31.30 -10.15
CA ILE A 767 -10.91 -31.50 -9.04
C ILE A 767 -9.46 -31.67 -9.52
N TRP A 768 -8.49 -31.25 -8.71
CA TRP A 768 -7.07 -31.44 -9.01
C TRP A 768 -6.28 -32.02 -7.85
N TYR A 769 -5.39 -32.96 -8.21
CA TYR A 769 -4.28 -33.49 -7.43
C TYR A 769 -3.18 -33.94 -8.41
N ASP A 770 -1.94 -34.08 -7.94
CA ASP A 770 -0.84 -34.54 -8.79
C ASP A 770 -0.75 -36.07 -8.81
N SER A 771 -0.68 -36.66 -10.02
CA SER A 771 -0.63 -38.10 -10.20
C SER A 771 0.78 -38.69 -10.25
N GLU A 772 1.83 -37.87 -10.14
CA GLU A 772 3.24 -38.26 -10.35
C GLU A 772 4.08 -38.12 -9.08
N GLU A 773 3.67 -37.27 -8.15
CA GLU A 773 4.39 -36.93 -6.92
C GLU A 773 4.74 -38.16 -6.09
N TYR A 774 3.84 -39.16 -6.05
CA TYR A 774 4.04 -40.42 -5.34
C TYR A 774 5.28 -41.19 -5.79
N LYS A 775 5.80 -40.95 -7.01
CA LYS A 775 6.98 -41.62 -7.57
C LYS A 775 8.30 -41.09 -7.02
N LYS A 776 8.30 -39.92 -6.35
CA LYS A 776 9.53 -39.32 -5.79
C LYS A 776 10.20 -40.25 -4.78
N SER A 777 11.53 -40.32 -4.83
CA SER A 777 12.33 -41.16 -3.94
C SER A 777 12.11 -40.86 -2.45
N THR A 778 11.85 -39.59 -2.11
CA THR A 778 11.53 -39.17 -0.74
C THR A 778 10.25 -39.81 -0.20
N ILE A 779 9.23 -39.96 -1.06
CA ILE A 779 7.95 -40.57 -0.69
C ILE A 779 8.10 -42.10 -0.68
N GLN A 780 8.70 -42.65 -1.75
CA GLN A 780 8.88 -44.09 -1.91
C GLN A 780 9.76 -44.68 -0.80
N ARG A 781 10.83 -44.00 -0.35
CA ARG A 781 11.63 -44.43 0.79
C ARG A 781 10.74 -44.61 2.02
N VAL A 782 10.01 -43.56 2.42
CA VAL A 782 9.12 -43.59 3.59
C VAL A 782 8.08 -44.70 3.49
N CYS A 783 7.39 -44.81 2.36
CA CYS A 783 6.36 -45.81 2.17
C CYS A 783 6.91 -47.25 2.15
N GLN A 784 8.09 -47.49 1.59
CA GLN A 784 8.72 -48.82 1.62
C GLN A 784 9.12 -49.25 3.03
N TYR A 785 9.71 -48.35 3.82
CA TYR A 785 10.01 -48.62 5.23
C TYR A 785 8.73 -48.91 6.04
N LEU A 786 7.68 -48.11 5.86
CA LEU A 786 6.40 -48.31 6.55
C LEU A 786 5.67 -49.59 6.10
N ASN A 787 5.74 -49.92 4.80
CA ASN A 787 5.16 -51.16 4.29
C ASN A 787 5.87 -52.40 4.86
N LEU A 788 7.21 -52.37 4.95
CA LEU A 788 7.98 -53.45 5.58
C LEU A 788 7.74 -53.52 7.08
N TYR A 789 7.56 -52.38 7.74
CA TYR A 789 7.18 -52.31 9.15
C TYR A 789 5.85 -53.02 9.43
N ASP A 790 4.86 -52.92 8.54
CA ASP A 790 3.58 -53.63 8.63
C ASP A 790 3.66 -55.12 8.25
N THR A 791 4.38 -55.44 7.17
CA THR A 791 4.29 -56.76 6.52
C THR A 791 5.35 -57.75 6.96
N ASN A 792 6.59 -57.30 7.19
CA ASN A 792 7.71 -58.18 7.49
C ASN A 792 8.85 -57.48 8.26
N THR A 793 8.71 -57.47 9.58
CA THR A 793 9.65 -56.83 10.51
C THR A 793 11.07 -57.43 10.47
N SER A 794 11.24 -58.68 10.04
CA SER A 794 12.59 -59.29 9.98
C SER A 794 13.39 -58.75 8.79
N LEU A 795 12.75 -58.57 7.63
CA LEU A 795 13.37 -57.96 6.43
C LEU A 795 13.73 -56.48 6.65
N LEU A 796 12.97 -55.78 7.50
CA LEU A 796 13.25 -54.38 7.85
C LEU A 796 14.68 -54.18 8.40
N ASN A 797 15.21 -55.16 9.15
CA ASN A 797 16.54 -55.06 9.75
C ASN A 797 17.67 -55.13 8.71
N ALA A 798 17.44 -55.76 7.56
CA ALA A 798 18.41 -55.87 6.46
C ALA A 798 18.14 -54.88 5.31
N PHE A 799 17.00 -54.19 5.32
CA PHE A 799 16.57 -53.32 4.24
C PHE A 799 17.37 -52.01 4.18
N THR A 800 17.75 -51.57 2.98
CA THR A 800 18.27 -50.22 2.69
C THR A 800 17.60 -49.75 1.41
N TYR A 801 17.18 -48.49 1.35
CA TYR A 801 16.44 -48.00 0.20
C TYR A 801 17.29 -47.96 -1.08
N ASN A 802 16.73 -48.50 -2.17
CA ASN A 802 17.31 -48.43 -3.51
C ASN A 802 16.44 -47.53 -4.42
N PRO A 803 16.99 -46.48 -5.05
CA PRO A 803 16.21 -45.50 -5.82
C PRO A 803 15.76 -45.95 -7.21
N THR A 804 16.02 -47.20 -7.65
CA THR A 804 15.87 -47.58 -9.07
C THR A 804 14.45 -47.47 -9.64
N TYR A 805 13.38 -47.81 -8.89
CA TYR A 805 11.98 -47.66 -9.36
C TYR A 805 10.96 -47.53 -8.19
N PRO A 806 9.79 -46.87 -8.38
CA PRO A 806 8.75 -46.81 -7.36
C PRO A 806 8.13 -48.20 -7.15
N ALA A 807 8.38 -48.81 -6.00
CA ALA A 807 7.88 -50.15 -5.66
C ALA A 807 6.39 -50.15 -5.25
N ILE A 808 5.85 -49.00 -4.82
CA ILE A 808 4.49 -48.87 -4.29
C ILE A 808 3.66 -47.96 -5.21
N ASN A 809 2.47 -48.42 -5.61
CA ASN A 809 1.54 -47.66 -6.44
C ASN A 809 0.92 -46.46 -5.69
N HIS A 810 0.20 -45.59 -6.42
CA HIS A 810 -0.34 -44.35 -5.85
C HIS A 810 -1.35 -44.61 -4.73
N GLU A 811 -2.30 -45.51 -4.94
CA GLU A 811 -3.34 -45.85 -3.96
C GLU A 811 -2.75 -46.37 -2.65
N ASN A 812 -1.86 -47.36 -2.71
CA ASN A 812 -1.22 -47.92 -1.51
C ASN A 812 -0.29 -46.91 -0.84
N THR A 813 0.38 -46.05 -1.61
CA THR A 813 1.18 -44.95 -1.06
C THR A 813 0.30 -44.05 -0.17
N LEU A 814 -0.88 -43.65 -0.66
CA LEU A 814 -1.81 -42.83 0.13
C LEU A 814 -2.37 -43.58 1.34
N LYS A 815 -2.77 -44.85 1.20
CA LYS A 815 -3.24 -45.67 2.32
C LYS A 815 -2.20 -45.75 3.45
N ILE A 816 -0.94 -45.97 3.11
CA ILE A 816 0.17 -46.00 4.07
C ILE A 816 0.37 -44.63 4.73
N LEU A 817 0.44 -43.56 3.94
CA LEU A 817 0.68 -42.22 4.48
C LEU A 817 -0.46 -41.75 5.39
N LEU A 818 -1.71 -41.97 4.99
CA LEU A 818 -2.89 -41.61 5.79
C LEU A 818 -2.97 -42.42 7.10
N LYS A 819 -2.63 -43.71 7.05
CA LYS A 819 -2.54 -44.57 8.24
C LYS A 819 -1.51 -44.07 9.25
N TYR A 820 -0.35 -43.62 8.77
CA TYR A 820 0.80 -43.33 9.63
C TYR A 820 1.05 -41.85 9.94
N CYS A 821 0.45 -40.91 9.20
CA CYS A 821 0.68 -39.48 9.43
C CYS A 821 0.21 -38.97 10.79
N GLY A 822 -0.69 -39.72 11.46
CA GLY A 822 -1.20 -39.40 12.79
C GLY A 822 -2.28 -38.31 12.82
N ILE A 823 -2.81 -37.90 11.66
CA ILE A 823 -3.83 -36.86 11.51
C ILE A 823 -5.02 -37.47 10.75
N GLN A 824 -6.24 -37.29 11.26
CA GLN A 824 -7.45 -37.90 10.67
C GLN A 824 -7.78 -37.35 9.27
N ASP A 825 -7.68 -36.02 9.09
CA ASP A 825 -7.94 -35.35 7.81
C ASP A 825 -6.81 -34.35 7.46
N PRO A 826 -5.65 -34.86 7.03
CA PRO A 826 -4.46 -34.04 6.82
C PRO A 826 -4.56 -33.20 5.54
N CYS A 827 -3.87 -32.07 5.50
CA CYS A 827 -3.58 -31.39 4.24
C CYS A 827 -2.25 -31.88 3.64
N TRP A 828 -2.03 -31.60 2.34
CA TRP A 828 -0.80 -32.01 1.65
C TRP A 828 0.46 -31.42 2.29
N SER A 829 0.41 -30.21 2.88
CA SER A 829 1.57 -29.67 3.61
C SER A 829 1.92 -30.44 4.88
N GLU A 830 0.93 -31.03 5.58
CA GLU A 830 1.17 -31.86 6.76
C GLU A 830 1.76 -33.21 6.39
N VAL A 831 1.20 -33.85 5.35
CA VAL A 831 1.77 -35.07 4.76
C VAL A 831 3.19 -34.81 4.28
N ARG A 832 3.46 -33.68 3.64
CA ARG A 832 4.81 -33.29 3.21
C ARG A 832 5.76 -33.13 4.39
N ASN A 833 5.33 -32.48 5.49
CA ASN A 833 6.17 -32.34 6.69
C ASN A 833 6.49 -33.70 7.31
N PHE A 834 5.50 -34.59 7.42
CA PHE A 834 5.69 -35.97 7.87
C PHE A 834 6.73 -36.70 7.01
N ILE A 835 6.56 -36.66 5.69
CA ILE A 835 7.47 -37.30 4.73
C ILE A 835 8.88 -36.70 4.83
N HIS A 836 9.03 -35.38 4.82
CA HIS A 836 10.34 -34.73 4.86
C HIS A 836 11.09 -35.06 6.15
N PHE A 837 10.40 -34.97 7.29
CA PHE A 837 11.00 -35.32 8.58
C PHE A 837 11.45 -36.78 8.59
N PHE A 838 10.53 -37.70 8.28
CA PHE A 838 10.80 -39.12 8.39
C PHE A 838 11.86 -39.58 7.38
N ASN A 839 11.80 -39.09 6.13
CA ASN A 839 12.81 -39.35 5.12
C ASN A 839 14.22 -38.88 5.55
N THR A 840 14.33 -37.67 6.13
CA THR A 840 15.61 -37.15 6.61
C THR A 840 16.19 -38.05 7.70
N GLN A 841 15.34 -38.47 8.65
CA GLN A 841 15.76 -39.39 9.71
C GLN A 841 16.08 -40.81 9.20
N LEU A 842 15.39 -41.29 8.17
CA LEU A 842 15.69 -42.58 7.54
C LEU A 842 17.02 -42.54 6.80
N ILE A 843 17.40 -41.41 6.17
CA ILE A 843 18.75 -41.24 5.59
C ILE A 843 19.81 -41.33 6.69
N ASP A 844 19.61 -40.63 7.82
CA ASP A 844 20.53 -40.70 8.95
C ASP A 844 20.62 -42.14 9.52
N CYS A 845 19.49 -42.86 9.56
CA CYS A 845 19.42 -44.27 9.93
C CYS A 845 20.14 -45.20 8.93
N GLU A 846 20.07 -44.92 7.63
CA GLU A 846 20.80 -45.68 6.59
C GLU A 846 22.31 -45.50 6.69
N GLN A 847 22.77 -44.33 7.17
CA GLN A 847 24.18 -43.99 7.32
C GLN A 847 24.76 -44.39 8.68
N CYS A 848 23.93 -44.62 9.69
CA CYS A 848 24.38 -44.96 11.03
C CYS A 848 24.95 -46.38 11.10
N ALA A 849 26.13 -46.52 11.71
CA ALA A 849 26.83 -47.80 11.84
C ALA A 849 26.01 -48.87 12.59
N PHE A 850 25.22 -48.46 13.59
CA PHE A 850 24.43 -49.35 14.46
C PHE A 850 23.17 -49.92 13.80
N THR A 851 22.73 -49.33 12.69
CA THR A 851 21.56 -49.76 11.89
C THR A 851 21.98 -50.33 10.54
N SER A 852 23.29 -50.57 10.37
CA SER A 852 23.86 -51.27 9.22
C SER A 852 23.58 -52.77 9.28
N ILE A 853 23.63 -53.43 8.12
CA ILE A 853 23.41 -54.87 8.01
C ILE A 853 24.46 -55.68 8.79
N HIS A 854 25.65 -55.11 9.02
CA HIS A 854 26.76 -55.77 9.70
C HIS A 854 26.56 -55.93 11.20
N VAL A 855 25.70 -55.11 11.81
CA VAL A 855 25.38 -55.13 13.26
C VAL A 855 24.01 -55.77 13.53
N ALA A 856 23.26 -56.13 12.47
CA ALA A 856 21.91 -56.65 12.58
C ALA A 856 21.83 -58.00 13.32
N ASP A 857 22.89 -58.80 13.28
CA ASP A 857 22.97 -60.09 13.99
C ASP A 857 23.28 -59.94 15.49
N ASP A 858 24.01 -58.89 15.88
CA ASP A 858 24.41 -58.58 17.26
C ASP A 858 23.34 -57.78 18.02
N LEU A 859 22.58 -56.93 17.32
CA LEU A 859 21.50 -56.09 17.87
C LEU A 859 20.17 -56.35 17.14
N ARG A 860 19.68 -57.59 17.26
CA ARG A 860 18.47 -58.04 16.56
C ARG A 860 17.25 -57.18 16.93
N GLY A 861 16.62 -56.59 15.91
CA GLY A 861 15.44 -55.75 16.06
C GLY A 861 15.74 -54.29 16.43
N PHE A 862 17.01 -53.87 16.54
CA PHE A 862 17.35 -52.49 16.86
C PHE A 862 16.88 -51.51 15.76
N LYS A 863 17.08 -51.84 14.49
CA LYS A 863 16.59 -51.02 13.38
C LYS A 863 15.07 -50.88 13.40
N THR A 864 14.35 -51.94 13.73
CA THR A 864 12.90 -51.91 13.93
C THR A 864 12.49 -50.94 15.04
N PHE A 865 13.19 -51.01 16.19
CA PHE A 865 13.00 -50.10 17.30
C PHE A 865 13.24 -48.63 16.89
N VAL A 866 14.33 -48.37 16.18
CA VAL A 866 14.66 -47.02 15.67
C VAL A 866 13.57 -46.52 14.73
N VAL A 867 13.16 -47.31 13.73
CA VAL A 867 12.09 -46.92 12.79
C VAL A 867 10.77 -46.64 13.51
N ASN A 868 10.41 -47.44 14.52
CA ASN A 868 9.22 -47.20 15.34
C ASN A 868 9.30 -45.86 16.10
N PHE A 869 10.48 -45.52 16.66
CA PHE A 869 10.70 -44.23 17.31
C PHE A 869 10.67 -43.05 16.33
N LEU A 870 11.30 -43.21 15.16
CA LEU A 870 11.29 -42.19 14.12
C LEU A 870 9.88 -41.90 13.61
N LEU A 871 9.01 -42.93 13.55
CA LEU A 871 7.59 -42.76 13.24
C LEU A 871 6.87 -41.92 14.31
N GLU A 872 7.06 -42.21 15.60
CA GLU A 872 6.49 -41.41 16.69
C GLU A 872 6.95 -39.95 16.63
N MET A 873 8.23 -39.73 16.34
CA MET A 873 8.77 -38.39 16.15
C MET A 873 8.17 -37.71 14.91
N ALA A 874 8.07 -38.41 13.79
CA ALA A 874 7.50 -37.87 12.57
C ALA A 874 6.06 -37.40 12.77
N GLN A 875 5.27 -38.13 13.57
CA GLN A 875 3.92 -37.72 13.97
C GLN A 875 3.91 -36.48 14.88
N ASP A 876 4.82 -36.37 15.85
CA ASP A 876 4.94 -35.16 16.70
C ASP A 876 5.35 -33.91 15.89
N PHE A 877 6.26 -34.07 14.91
CA PHE A 877 6.73 -32.96 14.08
C PHE A 877 5.77 -32.59 12.94
N SER A 878 4.94 -33.53 12.46
CA SER A 878 3.92 -33.29 11.43
C SER A 878 2.64 -32.66 11.99
N THR A 879 2.27 -33.00 13.22
CA THR A 879 1.05 -32.51 13.86
C THR A 879 1.15 -31.03 14.23
N ARG A 880 0.06 -30.29 14.00
CA ARG A 880 -0.08 -28.91 14.51
C ARG A 880 -0.33 -28.99 16.01
N SER A 881 0.21 -28.05 16.79
CA SER A 881 -0.14 -27.91 18.22
C SER A 881 -1.57 -27.37 18.47
N ILE A 882 -2.40 -27.30 17.42
CA ILE A 882 -3.79 -26.82 17.44
C ILE A 882 -4.67 -28.07 17.36
N SER A 883 -5.50 -28.29 18.38
CA SER A 883 -6.43 -29.43 18.42
C SER A 883 -7.64 -29.12 17.53
N LEU A 884 -7.91 -29.96 16.54
CA LEU A 884 -9.17 -29.96 15.78
C LEU A 884 -10.19 -30.95 16.35
N ASP A 885 -9.82 -31.70 17.40
CA ASP A 885 -10.70 -32.67 18.04
C ASP A 885 -11.60 -31.97 19.07
N GLY A 886 -12.74 -31.49 18.60
CA GLY A 886 -13.78 -30.90 19.42
C GLY A 886 -14.98 -30.46 18.58
N CYS A 887 -16.12 -31.11 18.80
CA CYS A 887 -17.41 -30.77 18.19
C CYS A 887 -17.68 -29.26 18.25
N TYR A 888 -18.07 -28.70 17.11
CA TYR A 888 -18.31 -27.30 16.84
C TYR A 888 -19.26 -26.65 17.85
N SER A 889 -18.77 -25.64 18.58
CA SER A 889 -19.60 -24.60 19.19
C SER A 889 -19.16 -23.23 18.63
N SER A 890 -20.15 -22.49 18.13
CA SER A 890 -20.04 -21.58 16.99
C SER A 890 -19.46 -20.19 17.28
N ASN A 891 -18.57 -20.01 18.26
CA ASN A 891 -18.16 -18.66 18.69
C ASN A 891 -16.70 -18.49 19.18
N GLU A 892 -15.84 -19.50 19.10
CA GLU A 892 -14.43 -19.36 19.50
C GLU A 892 -13.50 -19.39 18.28
N LEU A 893 -12.61 -18.39 18.20
CA LEU A 893 -11.54 -18.35 17.20
C LEU A 893 -10.75 -19.66 17.28
N MET A 894 -10.64 -20.40 16.16
CA MET A 894 -9.80 -21.61 15.99
C MET A 894 -8.38 -21.47 16.56
N ILE A 895 -7.89 -20.24 16.73
CA ILE A 895 -6.57 -19.91 17.25
C ILE A 895 -6.45 -20.08 18.79
N GLN A 896 -7.57 -20.26 19.50
CA GLN A 896 -7.61 -20.51 20.95
C GLN A 896 -7.55 -22.00 21.33
N LEU A 897 -7.81 -22.91 20.38
CA LEU A 897 -7.84 -24.36 20.61
C LEU A 897 -6.43 -24.96 20.54
N LYS A 898 -5.68 -24.84 21.63
CA LYS A 898 -4.30 -25.35 21.68
C LYS A 898 -4.16 -26.61 22.53
N ARG A 899 -3.44 -27.58 22.00
CA ARG A 899 -2.66 -28.52 22.82
C ARG A 899 -1.48 -27.73 23.39
N LYS A 900 -1.35 -27.64 24.72
CA LYS A 900 -0.15 -27.05 25.32
C LYS A 900 1.02 -27.99 25.03
N TRP A 901 1.96 -27.57 24.18
CA TRP A 901 3.18 -28.33 23.84
C TRP A 901 3.94 -28.79 25.11
N GLU A 902 3.98 -27.96 26.14
CA GLU A 902 4.61 -28.28 27.43
C GLU A 902 3.93 -29.44 28.19
N HIS A 903 2.70 -29.79 27.81
CA HIS A 903 1.90 -30.84 28.48
C HIS A 903 1.84 -32.13 27.66
N SER A 904 2.45 -32.19 26.48
CA SER A 904 2.65 -33.43 25.70
C SER A 904 3.99 -34.07 26.01
N SER A 905 4.04 -35.38 25.85
CA SER A 905 5.30 -36.13 25.91
C SER A 905 6.02 -36.02 24.57
N HIS A 906 7.32 -35.75 24.63
CA HIS A 906 8.18 -35.51 23.47
C HIS A 906 9.38 -36.48 23.50
N PRO A 907 9.16 -37.76 23.13
CA PRO A 907 10.22 -38.75 23.06
C PRO A 907 11.05 -38.52 21.80
N TYR A 908 12.32 -38.12 21.95
CA TYR A 908 13.21 -37.83 20.84
C TYR A 908 14.43 -38.75 20.81
N LEU A 909 14.75 -39.22 19.61
CA LEU A 909 15.93 -39.98 19.26
C LEU A 909 16.66 -39.19 18.17
N PHE A 910 17.87 -38.73 18.47
CA PHE A 910 18.68 -37.97 17.53
C PHE A 910 19.89 -38.78 17.10
N PHE A 911 20.14 -38.82 15.79
CA PHE A 911 21.44 -39.23 15.26
C PHE A 911 22.40 -38.04 15.39
N ASN A 912 23.52 -38.25 16.07
CA ASN A 912 24.54 -37.20 16.21
C ASN A 912 25.31 -37.05 14.88
N GLN A 913 25.96 -35.90 14.69
CA GLN A 913 26.61 -35.57 13.42
C GLN A 913 27.82 -36.46 13.09
N ASP A 914 28.36 -37.17 14.07
CA ASP A 914 29.42 -38.15 13.87
C ASP A 914 28.96 -39.42 13.13
N HIS A 915 27.65 -39.58 12.90
CA HIS A 915 27.01 -40.78 12.32
C HIS A 915 27.36 -42.09 13.03
N ALA A 916 27.91 -41.97 14.24
CA ALA A 916 28.40 -43.05 15.06
C ALA A 916 27.71 -43.04 16.43
N THR A 917 27.08 -41.95 16.85
CA THR A 917 26.41 -41.87 18.14
C THR A 917 24.95 -41.42 18.06
N MET A 918 24.17 -41.83 19.06
CA MET A 918 22.74 -41.54 19.15
C MET A 918 22.38 -40.99 20.54
N THR A 919 21.51 -40.00 20.56
CA THR A 919 21.05 -39.34 21.79
C THR A 919 19.58 -39.67 22.04
N PHE A 920 19.27 -40.30 23.18
CA PHE A 920 17.91 -40.63 23.61
C PHE A 920 17.41 -39.62 24.63
N PHE A 921 16.40 -38.84 24.29
CA PHE A 921 16.00 -37.68 25.07
C PHE A 921 14.49 -37.61 25.31
N GLY A 922 14.10 -37.31 26.55
CA GLY A 922 12.71 -37.03 26.89
C GLY A 922 11.81 -38.25 27.15
N PHE A 923 12.37 -39.45 27.33
CA PHE A 923 11.61 -40.67 27.63
C PHE A 923 12.40 -41.69 28.46
N ASN A 924 11.68 -42.64 29.07
CA ASN A 924 12.23 -43.83 29.72
C ASN A 924 11.62 -45.10 29.11
N ILE A 925 12.33 -46.23 29.18
CA ILE A 925 11.88 -47.56 28.78
C ILE A 925 11.94 -48.50 29.99
N ASP A 926 10.83 -49.16 30.30
CA ASP A 926 10.77 -50.14 31.39
C ASP A 926 11.31 -51.53 30.97
N SER A 927 11.38 -52.46 31.93
CA SER A 927 11.84 -53.84 31.68
C SER A 927 10.93 -54.66 30.78
N ASN A 928 9.72 -54.19 30.50
CA ASN A 928 8.75 -54.81 29.60
C ASN A 928 8.83 -54.20 28.19
N GLY A 929 9.73 -53.23 27.96
CA GLY A 929 9.90 -52.55 26.68
C GLY A 929 8.88 -51.45 26.40
N ASN A 930 8.14 -50.98 27.41
CA ASN A 930 7.18 -49.89 27.27
C ASN A 930 7.86 -48.53 27.34
N LEU A 931 7.40 -47.60 26.51
CA LEU A 931 7.82 -46.21 26.49
C LEU A 931 7.05 -45.38 27.53
N LEU A 932 7.76 -44.73 28.43
CA LEU A 932 7.24 -43.98 29.57
C LEU A 932 7.62 -42.49 29.49
N ASP A 933 6.69 -41.63 29.89
CA ASP A 933 6.99 -40.23 30.18
C ASP A 933 7.89 -40.14 31.43
N PRO A 934 9.05 -39.46 31.40
CA PRO A 934 9.98 -39.42 32.53
C PRO A 934 9.39 -38.76 33.78
N ASP A 935 8.49 -37.80 33.59
CA ASP A 935 7.93 -36.98 34.66
C ASP A 935 6.62 -37.57 35.19
N ARG A 936 5.71 -37.95 34.30
CA ARG A 936 4.38 -38.47 34.64
C ARG A 936 4.38 -39.97 34.89
N LYS A 937 5.40 -40.69 34.43
CA LYS A 937 5.46 -42.17 34.42
C LYS A 937 4.26 -42.83 33.71
N THR A 938 3.57 -42.08 32.85
CA THR A 938 2.50 -42.59 32.01
C THR A 938 3.08 -43.34 30.82
N ILE A 939 2.45 -44.46 30.45
CA ILE A 939 2.81 -45.20 29.24
C ILE A 939 2.42 -44.36 28.02
N ILE A 940 3.43 -43.94 27.25
CA ILE A 940 3.26 -43.27 25.96
C ILE A 940 2.91 -44.31 24.90
N LYS A 941 3.66 -45.42 24.86
CA LYS A 941 3.46 -46.53 23.91
C LYS A 941 3.92 -47.86 24.50
N GLN A 942 3.13 -48.91 24.28
CA GLN A 942 3.45 -50.26 24.77
C GLN A 942 4.36 -51.01 23.79
N GLY A 943 5.29 -51.82 24.33
CA GLY A 943 6.10 -52.76 23.54
C GLY A 943 6.93 -52.14 22.42
N VAL A 944 7.53 -50.97 22.64
CA VAL A 944 8.36 -50.29 21.63
C VAL A 944 9.68 -51.03 21.38
N MET A 945 10.17 -51.74 22.40
CA MET A 945 11.39 -52.55 22.36
C MET A 945 11.09 -53.97 22.86
N THR A 946 11.73 -54.99 22.28
CA THR A 946 11.63 -56.35 22.84
C THR A 946 12.49 -56.47 24.10
N LYS A 947 12.11 -57.38 25.02
CA LYS A 947 12.88 -57.62 26.25
C LYS A 947 14.33 -58.06 25.95
N ASN A 948 14.51 -58.89 24.93
CA ASN A 948 15.84 -59.32 24.49
C ASN A 948 16.69 -58.14 24.05
N LEU A 949 16.15 -57.26 23.20
CA LEU A 949 16.86 -56.05 22.75
C LEU A 949 17.16 -55.09 23.90
N TYR A 950 16.26 -54.97 24.88
CA TYR A 950 16.50 -54.18 26.09
C TYR A 950 17.66 -54.74 26.91
N ASP A 951 17.70 -56.05 27.12
CA ASP A 951 18.78 -56.71 27.85
C ASP A 951 20.10 -56.67 27.06
N ASP A 952 20.08 -56.73 25.73
CA ASP A 952 21.24 -56.59 24.85
C ASP A 952 21.83 -55.18 24.93
N LEU A 953 21.00 -54.15 24.76
CA LEU A 953 21.43 -52.75 24.89
C LEU A 953 21.93 -52.46 26.30
N LYS A 954 21.25 -52.96 27.34
CA LYS A 954 21.66 -52.79 28.74
C LYS A 954 23.00 -53.49 29.04
N ARG A 955 23.30 -54.61 28.38
CA ARG A 955 24.60 -55.30 28.49
C ARG A 955 25.71 -54.54 27.78
N GLN A 956 25.47 -54.10 26.54
CA GLN A 956 26.45 -53.36 25.74
C GLN A 956 26.73 -51.94 26.30
N MET A 957 25.76 -51.34 26.99
CA MET A 957 25.89 -50.03 27.63
C MET A 957 26.53 -50.06 29.03
N ARG A 958 26.95 -51.23 29.55
CA ARG A 958 27.67 -51.31 30.84
C ARG A 958 29.14 -50.97 30.65
N GLY A 959 29.58 -49.85 31.23
CA GLY A 959 31.00 -49.48 31.33
C GLY A 959 31.54 -48.61 30.20
N THR A 960 30.71 -48.22 29.23
CA THR A 960 31.04 -47.24 28.18
C THR A 960 30.58 -45.84 28.60
N GLU A 961 31.10 -44.77 27.97
CA GLU A 961 30.63 -43.38 28.17
C GLU A 961 29.13 -43.19 27.80
N TRP A 962 28.50 -44.22 27.24
CA TRP A 962 27.13 -44.29 26.74
C TRP A 962 26.08 -44.66 27.80
N ARG A 963 25.97 -43.86 28.87
CA ARG A 963 24.94 -44.00 29.93
C ARG A 963 23.49 -43.68 29.48
N CYS A 964 23.10 -43.97 28.24
CA CYS A 964 22.09 -43.16 27.55
C CYS A 964 20.63 -43.60 27.72
N LEU A 965 20.32 -44.90 27.87
CA LEU A 965 18.94 -45.35 28.05
C LEU A 965 18.44 -44.98 29.47
N ASN A 966 17.36 -44.20 29.54
CA ASN A 966 16.70 -43.70 30.78
C ASN A 966 17.50 -42.64 31.57
N THR A 967 18.26 -41.80 30.87
CA THR A 967 19.03 -40.72 31.50
C THR A 967 18.11 -39.71 32.22
N ASN A 968 18.37 -39.45 33.50
CA ASN A 968 17.67 -38.39 34.23
C ASN A 968 18.32 -37.02 33.98
N TYR A 969 17.85 -36.35 32.92
CA TYR A 969 18.34 -35.03 32.51
C TYR A 969 18.20 -33.93 33.57
N LYS A 970 17.33 -34.07 34.57
CA LYS A 970 17.18 -33.08 35.64
C LYS A 970 18.37 -33.04 36.59
N LEU A 971 19.02 -34.19 36.80
CA LEU A 971 20.15 -34.34 37.72
C LEU A 971 21.51 -34.05 37.06
N LEU A 972 21.53 -33.88 35.73
CA LEU A 972 22.77 -33.60 35.01
C LEU A 972 23.29 -32.19 35.31
N SER A 973 24.61 -32.08 35.39
CA SER A 973 25.30 -30.78 35.44
C SER A 973 25.01 -29.96 34.18
N ARG A 974 25.18 -28.64 34.26
CA ARG A 974 25.03 -27.74 33.11
C ARG A 974 25.98 -28.12 31.97
N GLU A 975 27.24 -28.41 32.28
CA GLU A 975 28.27 -28.80 31.31
C GLU A 975 27.87 -30.08 30.56
N SER A 976 27.39 -31.10 31.28
CA SER A 976 26.90 -32.33 30.66
C SER A 976 25.69 -32.08 29.75
N LYS A 977 24.77 -31.18 30.15
CA LYS A 977 23.63 -30.78 29.31
C LYS A 977 24.08 -30.07 28.03
N LEU A 978 25.07 -29.19 28.12
CA LEU A 978 25.64 -28.49 26.97
C LEU A 978 26.36 -29.45 26.03
N ASN A 979 27.17 -30.37 26.54
CA ASN A 979 27.84 -31.41 25.74
C ASN A 979 26.83 -32.20 24.90
N ILE A 980 25.71 -32.61 25.49
CA ILE A 980 24.66 -33.34 24.78
C ILE A 980 24.01 -32.47 23.69
N LEU A 981 23.71 -31.20 23.97
CA LEU A 981 23.17 -30.30 22.94
C LEU A 981 24.14 -30.09 21.79
N CYS A 982 25.41 -29.82 22.10
CA CYS A 982 26.48 -29.60 21.14
C CYS A 982 26.72 -30.85 20.26
N GLN A 983 26.68 -32.05 20.84
CA GLN A 983 26.77 -33.32 20.09
C GLN A 983 25.64 -33.52 19.09
N VAL A 984 24.39 -33.22 19.49
CA VAL A 984 23.24 -33.35 18.58
C VAL A 984 23.26 -32.28 17.49
N ILE A 985 23.60 -31.04 17.86
CA ILE A 985 23.66 -29.90 16.93
C ILE A 985 24.85 -30.03 15.96
N GLY A 986 25.93 -30.69 16.40
CA GLY A 986 27.14 -30.85 15.61
C GLY A 986 28.15 -29.70 15.76
N VAL A 987 28.33 -29.21 16.99
CA VAL A 987 29.26 -28.12 17.30
C VAL A 987 30.13 -28.46 18.51
N ASP A 988 31.26 -27.77 18.66
CA ASP A 988 32.12 -27.93 19.84
C ASP A 988 31.39 -27.49 21.12
N SER A 989 31.78 -28.10 22.25
CA SER A 989 31.18 -27.75 23.55
C SER A 989 31.47 -26.31 23.93
N PHE A 990 30.41 -25.54 24.16
CA PHE A 990 30.50 -24.11 24.40
C PHE A 990 29.30 -23.61 25.21
N ASP A 991 29.55 -22.75 26.21
CA ASP A 991 28.48 -22.05 26.94
C ASP A 991 28.29 -20.60 26.44
N PRO A 992 27.25 -20.33 25.63
CA PRO A 992 27.03 -19.00 25.07
C PRO A 992 26.60 -17.97 26.12
N ASP A 993 25.86 -18.38 27.15
CA ASP A 993 25.33 -17.49 28.19
C ASP A 993 25.13 -18.26 29.51
N PRO A 994 26.10 -18.17 30.44
CA PRO A 994 26.00 -18.80 31.75
C PRO A 994 24.80 -18.34 32.59
N SER A 995 24.23 -17.16 32.30
CA SER A 995 23.05 -16.63 33.01
C SER A 995 21.72 -17.22 32.54
N TYR A 996 21.71 -17.89 31.39
CA TYR A 996 20.52 -18.53 30.85
C TYR A 996 20.27 -19.87 31.54
N GLU A 997 19.13 -20.05 32.19
CA GLU A 997 18.80 -21.30 32.86
C GLU A 997 18.50 -22.42 31.85
N LEU A 998 19.39 -23.41 31.76
CA LEU A 998 19.27 -24.55 30.85
C LEU A 998 18.46 -25.68 31.50
N THR A 999 17.13 -25.50 31.50
CA THR A 999 16.16 -26.51 31.94
C THR A 999 16.02 -27.62 30.89
N VAL A 1000 15.52 -28.79 31.30
CA VAL A 1000 15.22 -29.90 30.37
C VAL A 1000 14.18 -29.48 29.32
N ASP A 1001 13.24 -28.63 29.69
CA ASP A 1001 12.25 -28.06 28.77
C ASP A 1001 12.88 -27.12 27.73
N ASN A 1002 13.80 -26.23 28.15
CA ASN A 1002 14.56 -25.39 27.22
C ASN A 1002 15.41 -26.24 26.25
N MET A 1003 16.03 -27.32 26.74
CA MET A 1003 16.73 -28.29 25.88
C MET A 1003 15.77 -28.93 24.85
N LYS A 1004 14.58 -29.40 25.28
CA LYS A 1004 13.54 -29.93 24.37
C LYS A 1004 13.18 -28.93 23.28
N LYS A 1005 12.93 -27.67 23.66
CA LYS A 1005 12.56 -26.59 22.73
C LYS A 1005 13.68 -26.31 21.71
N ILE A 1006 14.93 -26.22 22.16
CA ILE A 1006 16.11 -25.99 21.29
C ILE A 1006 16.25 -27.13 20.28
N LEU A 1007 16.20 -28.39 20.72
CA LEU A 1007 16.35 -29.56 19.85
C LEU A 1007 15.19 -29.67 18.84
N ALA A 1008 13.96 -29.39 19.27
CA ALA A 1008 12.80 -29.37 18.37
C ALA A 1008 12.92 -28.29 17.29
N ILE A 1009 13.38 -27.08 17.65
CA ILE A 1009 13.61 -26.00 16.68
C ILE A 1009 14.73 -26.38 15.71
N HIS A 1010 15.85 -26.89 16.22
CA HIS A 1010 16.97 -27.35 15.39
C HIS A 1010 16.52 -28.41 14.37
N MET A 1011 15.76 -29.42 14.80
CA MET A 1011 15.25 -30.46 13.90
C MET A 1011 14.27 -29.94 12.85
N ARG A 1012 13.37 -29.02 13.21
CA ARG A 1012 12.48 -28.40 12.21
C ARG A 1012 13.28 -27.65 11.15
N LEU A 1013 14.33 -26.92 11.54
CA LEU A 1013 15.21 -26.23 10.60
C LEU A 1013 15.96 -27.21 9.69
N ARG A 1014 16.55 -28.28 10.27
CA ARG A 1014 17.26 -29.34 9.53
C ARG A 1014 16.35 -30.04 8.51
N CYS A 1015 15.10 -30.29 8.86
CA CYS A 1015 14.10 -30.93 8.00
C CYS A 1015 13.35 -29.93 7.09
N VAL A 1016 13.74 -28.66 7.06
CA VAL A 1016 13.12 -27.59 6.24
C VAL A 1016 11.62 -27.40 6.55
N ILE A 1017 11.23 -27.62 7.79
CA ILE A 1017 9.87 -27.38 8.30
C ILE A 1017 9.79 -25.94 8.85
N PRO A 1018 8.80 -25.12 8.45
CA PRO A 1018 8.64 -23.77 8.99
C PRO A 1018 8.54 -23.75 10.52
N VAL A 1019 9.24 -22.81 11.16
CA VAL A 1019 9.28 -22.65 12.62
C VAL A 1019 8.53 -21.40 13.05
N ILE A 1020 7.36 -21.59 13.68
CA ILE A 1020 6.58 -20.52 14.30
C ILE A 1020 6.39 -20.85 15.79
N MET A 1021 6.86 -19.96 16.66
CA MET A 1021 6.72 -20.08 18.12
C MET A 1021 5.59 -19.19 18.63
N MET A 1022 4.50 -19.79 19.14
CA MET A 1022 3.42 -19.02 19.74
C MET A 1022 3.49 -19.07 21.28
N GLY A 1023 3.62 -17.92 21.93
CA GLY A 1023 3.66 -17.83 23.39
C GLY A 1023 3.37 -16.40 23.87
N GLU A 1024 3.08 -16.21 25.15
CA GLU A 1024 2.85 -14.87 25.72
C GLU A 1024 4.13 -14.01 25.70
N THR A 1025 3.97 -12.69 25.77
CA THR A 1025 5.10 -11.79 25.99
C THR A 1025 5.78 -12.14 27.33
N GLY A 1026 7.10 -12.04 27.38
CA GLY A 1026 7.87 -12.38 28.58
C GLY A 1026 8.13 -13.88 28.82
N CYS A 1027 7.58 -14.81 28.03
CA CYS A 1027 7.84 -16.25 28.22
C CYS A 1027 9.22 -16.76 27.71
N GLY A 1028 10.17 -15.85 27.45
CA GLY A 1028 11.55 -16.20 27.09
C GLY A 1028 11.82 -16.61 25.64
N LYS A 1029 10.85 -16.52 24.71
CA LYS A 1029 11.00 -16.91 23.28
C LYS A 1029 12.28 -16.33 22.65
N THR A 1030 12.43 -15.02 22.74
CA THR A 1030 13.57 -14.28 22.16
C THR A 1030 14.89 -14.64 22.84
N LYS A 1031 14.90 -14.92 24.15
CA LYS A 1031 16.11 -15.33 24.87
C LYS A 1031 16.53 -16.75 24.49
N LEU A 1032 15.57 -17.66 24.32
CA LEU A 1032 15.80 -19.04 23.87
C LEU A 1032 16.41 -19.07 22.46
N ILE A 1033 15.84 -18.33 21.50
CA ILE A 1033 16.40 -18.28 20.14
C ILE A 1033 17.81 -17.67 20.14
N LYS A 1034 18.03 -16.58 20.89
CA LYS A 1034 19.38 -16.00 21.02
C LYS A 1034 20.40 -17.01 21.58
N PHE A 1035 20.02 -17.76 22.62
CA PHE A 1035 20.85 -18.80 23.20
C PHE A 1035 21.18 -19.90 22.18
N MET A 1036 20.17 -20.42 21.47
CA MET A 1036 20.34 -21.43 20.43
C MET A 1036 21.25 -20.95 19.29
N CYS A 1037 21.06 -19.73 18.79
CA CYS A 1037 21.88 -19.17 17.72
C CYS A 1037 23.35 -19.06 18.16
N ALA A 1038 23.59 -18.53 19.36
CA ALA A 1038 24.94 -18.43 19.91
C ALA A 1038 25.58 -19.80 20.17
N LEU A 1039 24.79 -20.81 20.55
CA LEU A 1039 25.24 -22.20 20.68
C LEU A 1039 25.67 -22.77 19.32
N ARG A 1040 24.82 -22.64 18.29
CA ARG A 1040 25.12 -23.07 16.91
C ARG A 1040 26.35 -22.39 16.32
N ALA A 1041 26.66 -21.17 16.75
CA ALA A 1041 27.82 -20.44 16.26
C ALA A 1041 29.16 -20.98 16.82
N GLY A 1042 29.15 -21.71 17.94
CA GLY A 1042 30.34 -22.19 18.65
C GLY A 1042 31.26 -21.10 19.20
N ASN A 1043 30.99 -19.82 18.90
CA ASN A 1043 31.80 -18.69 19.29
C ASN A 1043 30.95 -17.43 19.51
N LYS A 1044 31.07 -16.83 20.70
CA LYS A 1044 30.36 -15.61 21.12
C LYS A 1044 30.56 -14.40 20.19
N ARG A 1045 31.64 -14.36 19.41
CA ARG A 1045 31.96 -13.24 18.51
C ARG A 1045 31.24 -13.32 17.17
N ILE A 1046 30.76 -14.50 16.77
CA ILE A 1046 30.11 -14.69 15.48
C ILE A 1046 28.62 -14.34 15.61
N ARG A 1047 28.18 -13.36 14.82
CA ARG A 1047 26.78 -12.97 14.76
C ARG A 1047 26.07 -13.74 13.66
N ASN A 1048 25.27 -14.73 14.03
CA ASN A 1048 24.46 -15.56 13.12
C ASN A 1048 22.95 -15.35 13.27
N MET A 1049 22.52 -14.23 13.87
CA MET A 1049 21.11 -13.90 14.06
C MET A 1049 20.82 -12.42 13.75
N LEU A 1050 19.74 -12.18 13.03
CA LEU A 1050 19.12 -10.86 12.86
C LEU A 1050 17.71 -10.87 13.46
N LEU A 1051 17.48 -10.02 14.46
CA LEU A 1051 16.18 -9.83 15.12
C LEU A 1051 15.40 -8.70 14.44
N VAL A 1052 14.16 -8.97 14.06
CA VAL A 1052 13.19 -7.98 13.57
C VAL A 1052 12.02 -7.96 14.55
N LYS A 1053 11.83 -6.83 15.23
CA LYS A 1053 10.65 -6.62 16.09
C LYS A 1053 9.53 -6.07 15.23
N VAL A 1054 8.48 -6.84 15.02
CA VAL A 1054 7.31 -6.44 14.25
C VAL A 1054 6.35 -5.67 15.16
N HIS A 1055 5.81 -4.56 14.67
CA HIS A 1055 4.76 -3.76 15.32
C HIS A 1055 3.91 -3.10 14.22
N GLY A 1056 2.77 -2.49 14.56
CA GLY A 1056 1.84 -1.88 13.58
C GLY A 1056 2.38 -0.69 12.76
N GLY A 1057 3.64 -0.29 12.99
CA GLY A 1057 4.36 0.71 12.20
C GLY A 1057 5.39 0.12 11.24
N VAL A 1058 5.64 -1.20 11.29
CA VAL A 1058 6.57 -1.88 10.37
C VAL A 1058 5.88 -2.08 9.04
N THR A 1059 6.45 -1.50 7.99
CA THR A 1059 5.94 -1.55 6.62
C THR A 1059 6.47 -2.78 5.86
N HIS A 1060 5.89 -3.06 4.69
CA HIS A 1060 6.38 -4.12 3.79
C HIS A 1060 7.83 -3.84 3.36
N GLN A 1061 8.15 -2.58 3.03
CA GLN A 1061 9.49 -2.16 2.60
C GLN A 1061 10.53 -2.37 3.70
N ASP A 1062 10.21 -2.06 4.96
CA ASP A 1062 11.12 -2.31 6.09
C ASP A 1062 11.51 -3.79 6.19
N ILE A 1063 10.55 -4.70 5.99
CA ILE A 1063 10.79 -6.15 6.04
C ILE A 1063 11.73 -6.57 4.90
N LEU A 1064 11.50 -6.09 3.68
CA LEU A 1064 12.34 -6.40 2.53
C LEU A 1064 13.79 -5.94 2.73
N GLU A 1065 14.00 -4.74 3.25
CA GLU A 1065 15.34 -4.23 3.57
C GLU A 1065 16.05 -5.08 4.64
N ARG A 1066 15.30 -5.56 5.64
CA ARG A 1066 15.86 -6.45 6.67
C ARG A 1066 16.22 -7.82 6.11
N ILE A 1067 15.47 -8.32 5.13
CA ILE A 1067 15.80 -9.58 4.46
C ILE A 1067 17.09 -9.45 3.65
N GLU A 1068 17.26 -8.39 2.88
CA GLU A 1068 18.50 -8.20 2.11
C GLU A 1068 19.73 -8.03 3.03
N LYS A 1069 19.59 -7.30 4.14
CA LYS A 1069 20.61 -7.24 5.20
C LYS A 1069 20.91 -8.63 5.80
N ALA A 1070 19.88 -9.46 6.01
CA ALA A 1070 20.06 -10.82 6.52
C ALA A 1070 20.74 -11.74 5.50
N LYS A 1071 20.42 -11.62 4.22
CA LYS A 1071 21.04 -12.40 3.12
C LYS A 1071 22.51 -12.07 2.96
N GLN A 1072 22.89 -10.80 3.10
CA GLN A 1072 24.30 -10.40 3.11
C GLN A 1072 25.07 -11.07 4.26
N LEU A 1073 24.54 -10.95 5.49
CA LEU A 1073 25.14 -11.58 6.67
C LEU A 1073 25.22 -13.12 6.53
N ALA A 1074 24.19 -13.74 5.95
CA ALA A 1074 24.15 -15.18 5.71
C ALA A 1074 25.24 -15.65 4.75
N ARG A 1075 25.46 -14.94 3.64
CA ARG A 1075 26.54 -15.24 2.68
C ARG A 1075 27.91 -15.14 3.32
N GLU A 1076 28.15 -14.11 4.12
CA GLU A 1076 29.42 -13.90 4.83
C GLU A 1076 29.68 -15.04 5.83
N ASN A 1077 28.69 -15.38 6.65
CA ASN A 1077 28.79 -16.47 7.64
C ASN A 1077 28.95 -17.84 6.98
N TYR A 1078 28.22 -18.11 5.89
CA TYR A 1078 28.32 -19.39 5.19
C TYR A 1078 29.68 -19.55 4.49
N LYS A 1079 30.23 -18.47 3.92
CA LYS A 1079 31.55 -18.48 3.29
C LYS A 1079 32.68 -18.68 4.30
N ASN A 1080 32.63 -17.98 5.43
CA ASN A 1080 33.73 -17.95 6.41
C ASN A 1080 33.66 -19.11 7.43
N HIS A 1081 32.46 -19.57 7.77
CA HIS A 1081 32.24 -20.50 8.90
C HIS A 1081 31.34 -21.69 8.57
N LYS A 1082 30.84 -21.83 7.32
CA LYS A 1082 29.85 -22.86 6.94
C LYS A 1082 28.62 -22.87 7.86
N LEU A 1083 28.25 -21.68 8.36
CA LEU A 1083 27.21 -21.50 9.35
C LEU A 1083 25.99 -20.79 8.73
N ASN A 1084 24.81 -21.39 8.90
CA ASN A 1084 23.56 -20.75 8.52
C ASN A 1084 23.23 -19.59 9.48
N THR A 1085 22.63 -18.54 8.92
CA THR A 1085 22.17 -17.36 9.67
C THR A 1085 20.67 -17.42 9.86
N ILE A 1086 20.16 -16.95 11.00
CA ILE A 1086 18.73 -16.92 11.33
C ILE A 1086 18.19 -15.49 11.25
N LEU A 1087 17.15 -15.28 10.44
CA LEU A 1087 16.28 -14.11 10.53
C LEU A 1087 15.10 -14.45 11.44
N PHE A 1088 14.99 -13.72 12.55
CA PHE A 1088 13.96 -13.94 13.56
C PHE A 1088 12.97 -12.78 13.61
N PHE A 1089 11.72 -13.06 13.21
CA PHE A 1089 10.60 -12.14 13.35
C PHE A 1089 9.95 -12.31 14.72
N ASP A 1090 10.10 -11.34 15.61
CA ASP A 1090 9.44 -11.32 16.91
C ASP A 1090 8.12 -10.54 16.80
N GLU A 1091 7.08 -11.04 17.46
CA GLU A 1091 5.72 -10.47 17.41
C GLU A 1091 5.13 -10.36 16.00
N ALA A 1092 5.40 -11.34 15.14
CA ALA A 1092 5.09 -11.32 13.71
C ALA A 1092 3.61 -11.03 13.34
N ASN A 1093 2.67 -11.29 14.25
CA ASN A 1093 1.23 -11.12 14.03
C ASN A 1093 0.66 -9.78 14.53
N THR A 1094 1.51 -8.77 14.74
CA THR A 1094 1.13 -7.42 15.21
C THR A 1094 1.10 -6.37 14.10
N SER A 1095 1.38 -6.76 12.86
CA SER A 1095 1.38 -5.89 11.68
C SER A 1095 0.57 -6.53 10.55
N ASP A 1096 0.00 -5.69 9.68
CA ASP A 1096 -0.68 -6.10 8.45
C ASP A 1096 0.26 -6.78 7.44
N ALA A 1097 1.57 -6.69 7.66
CA ALA A 1097 2.59 -7.38 6.85
C ALA A 1097 2.68 -8.90 7.14
N ILE A 1098 1.79 -9.47 7.94
CA ILE A 1098 1.73 -10.92 8.21
C ILE A 1098 1.57 -11.74 6.90
N GLY A 1099 0.91 -11.19 5.88
CA GLY A 1099 0.80 -11.80 4.55
C GLY A 1099 2.17 -12.02 3.90
N LEU A 1100 3.00 -10.98 3.87
CA LEU A 1100 4.38 -11.04 3.40
C LEU A 1100 5.23 -12.02 4.24
N ILE A 1101 5.09 -12.01 5.57
CA ILE A 1101 5.81 -12.96 6.44
C ILE A 1101 5.41 -14.41 6.13
N LYS A 1102 4.12 -14.69 5.89
CA LYS A 1102 3.67 -16.02 5.43
C LYS A 1102 4.34 -16.41 4.12
N GLU A 1103 4.37 -15.50 3.15
CA GLU A 1103 4.97 -15.74 1.83
C GLU A 1103 6.45 -16.11 1.96
N ILE A 1104 7.18 -15.36 2.78
CA ILE A 1104 8.59 -15.58 3.09
C ILE A 1104 8.81 -16.94 3.77
N MET A 1105 7.98 -17.28 4.76
CA MET A 1105 8.18 -18.49 5.56
C MET A 1105 7.74 -19.77 4.86
N VAL A 1106 6.62 -19.74 4.14
CA VAL A 1106 5.97 -20.91 3.55
C VAL A 1106 6.39 -21.09 2.09
N ASP A 1107 6.23 -20.04 1.28
CA ASP A 1107 6.44 -20.11 -0.17
C ASP A 1107 7.88 -19.76 -0.57
N LYS A 1108 8.68 -19.27 0.38
CA LYS A 1108 10.08 -18.87 0.20
C LYS A 1108 10.25 -17.76 -0.85
N ARG A 1109 9.26 -16.86 -0.90
CA ARG A 1109 9.19 -15.72 -1.81
C ARG A 1109 8.99 -14.41 -1.05
N ALA A 1110 9.24 -13.28 -1.70
CA ALA A 1110 8.81 -11.97 -1.28
C ALA A 1110 8.40 -11.17 -2.52
N ASP A 1111 7.22 -10.55 -2.48
CA ASP A 1111 6.59 -9.86 -3.62
C ASP A 1111 6.57 -10.73 -4.90
N GLY A 1112 6.32 -12.03 -4.72
CA GLY A 1112 6.28 -13.04 -5.77
C GLY A 1112 7.65 -13.47 -6.30
N LYS A 1113 8.76 -12.89 -5.81
CA LYS A 1113 10.13 -13.24 -6.22
C LYS A 1113 10.71 -14.32 -5.31
N PRO A 1114 11.30 -15.41 -5.86
CA PRO A 1114 12.04 -16.39 -5.07
C PRO A 1114 13.18 -15.75 -4.29
N LEU A 1115 13.32 -16.09 -3.01
CA LEU A 1115 14.32 -15.46 -2.14
C LEU A 1115 15.72 -16.12 -2.19
N GLY A 1116 15.85 -17.33 -2.74
CA GLY A 1116 17.12 -18.06 -2.78
C GLY A 1116 17.71 -18.34 -1.39
N LEU A 1117 16.84 -18.56 -0.38
CA LEU A 1117 17.24 -18.65 1.03
C LEU A 1117 18.25 -19.79 1.30
N ALA A 1118 18.05 -20.94 0.66
CA ALA A 1118 18.95 -22.08 0.80
C ALA A 1118 20.35 -21.79 0.22
N GLU A 1119 20.43 -21.09 -0.91
CA GLU A 1119 21.69 -20.76 -1.58
C GLU A 1119 22.57 -19.80 -0.77
N CYS A 1120 21.95 -18.95 0.05
CA CYS A 1120 22.66 -18.02 0.92
C CYS A 1120 22.83 -18.52 2.37
N GLY A 1121 22.30 -19.70 2.73
CA GLY A 1121 22.34 -20.22 4.10
C GLY A 1121 21.49 -19.42 5.09
N LEU A 1122 20.37 -18.84 4.65
CA LEU A 1122 19.46 -18.07 5.50
C LEU A 1122 18.25 -18.92 5.93
N GLU A 1123 18.05 -19.03 7.23
CA GLU A 1123 16.92 -19.69 7.88
C GLU A 1123 15.99 -18.66 8.53
N ILE A 1124 14.70 -18.97 8.63
CA ILE A 1124 13.68 -18.02 9.11
C ILE A 1124 12.89 -18.64 10.24
N ILE A 1125 12.77 -17.89 11.33
CA ILE A 1125 11.97 -18.22 12.50
C ILE A 1125 11.02 -17.05 12.77
N ALA A 1126 9.78 -17.34 13.12
CA ALA A 1126 8.86 -16.32 13.62
C ALA A 1126 8.36 -16.67 15.02
N ALA A 1127 8.06 -15.65 15.80
CA ALA A 1127 7.32 -15.75 17.04
C ALA A 1127 6.06 -14.89 16.97
N CYS A 1128 4.96 -15.39 17.51
CA CYS A 1128 3.69 -14.70 17.54
C CYS A 1128 3.05 -14.75 18.93
N ASN A 1129 2.25 -13.75 19.23
CA ASN A 1129 1.48 -13.69 20.47
C ASN A 1129 0.10 -14.36 20.24
N PRO A 1130 -0.40 -15.15 21.20
CA PRO A 1130 -1.71 -15.78 21.07
C PRO A 1130 -2.84 -14.75 21.05
N TYR A 1131 -3.82 -14.91 20.16
CA TYR A 1131 -5.03 -14.10 20.20
C TYR A 1131 -5.90 -14.50 21.38
N ARG A 1132 -6.06 -13.59 22.34
CA ARG A 1132 -6.95 -13.76 23.49
C ARG A 1132 -7.97 -12.65 23.52
N LYS A 1133 -9.23 -13.03 23.70
CA LYS A 1133 -10.29 -12.06 23.96
C LYS A 1133 -10.16 -11.59 25.41
N HIS A 1134 -10.27 -10.29 25.63
CA HIS A 1134 -10.41 -9.76 26.98
C HIS A 1134 -11.69 -10.28 27.64
N SER A 1135 -11.68 -10.40 28.97
CA SER A 1135 -12.89 -10.78 29.71
C SER A 1135 -14.00 -9.75 29.46
N LYS A 1136 -15.27 -10.18 29.52
CA LYS A 1136 -16.42 -9.26 29.32
C LYS A 1136 -16.35 -8.07 30.28
N ASN A 1137 -15.88 -8.27 31.51
CA ASN A 1137 -15.70 -7.19 32.49
C ASN A 1137 -14.63 -6.20 32.04
N MET A 1138 -13.50 -6.68 31.51
CA MET A 1138 -12.45 -5.80 30.99
C MET A 1138 -12.91 -5.06 29.73
N ILE A 1139 -13.62 -5.71 28.82
CA ILE A 1139 -14.22 -5.07 27.64
C ILE A 1139 -15.16 -3.95 28.07
N LYS A 1140 -16.10 -4.22 28.99
CA LYS A 1140 -16.99 -3.19 29.53
C LYS A 1140 -16.23 -2.05 30.20
N ARG A 1141 -15.18 -2.35 30.98
CA ARG A 1141 -14.33 -1.33 31.61
C ARG A 1141 -13.60 -0.47 30.57
N LEU A 1142 -13.16 -1.06 29.47
CA LEU A 1142 -12.50 -0.35 28.37
C LEU A 1142 -13.50 0.50 27.57
N GLU A 1143 -14.69 -0.03 27.28
CA GLU A 1143 -15.78 0.69 26.59
C GLU A 1143 -16.37 1.81 27.45
N SER A 1144 -16.28 1.70 28.78
CA SER A 1144 -16.73 2.72 29.74
C SER A 1144 -15.59 3.59 30.29
N ALA A 1145 -14.37 3.43 29.79
CA ALA A 1145 -13.25 4.27 30.20
C ALA A 1145 -13.39 5.67 29.58
N GLY A 1146 -13.55 6.70 30.41
CA GLY A 1146 -13.75 8.07 29.94
C GLY A 1146 -15.11 8.25 29.25
N LEU A 1147 -15.10 8.75 28.01
CA LEU A 1147 -16.31 8.93 27.18
C LEU A 1147 -16.66 7.67 26.35
N GLY A 1148 -15.90 6.58 26.52
CA GLY A 1148 -15.95 5.40 25.65
C GLY A 1148 -15.15 5.55 24.35
N TYR A 1149 -15.22 4.54 23.48
CA TYR A 1149 -14.56 4.59 22.17
C TYR A 1149 -15.27 5.54 21.20
N HIS A 1150 -14.50 6.34 20.45
CA HIS A 1150 -15.04 7.28 19.46
C HIS A 1150 -15.77 6.59 18.29
N ILE A 1151 -15.38 5.34 17.97
CA ILE A 1151 -16.03 4.51 16.95
C ILE A 1151 -16.71 3.37 17.70
N ASP A 1152 -18.02 3.20 17.48
CA ASP A 1152 -18.77 2.10 18.09
C ASP A 1152 -18.14 0.76 17.69
N SER A 1153 -18.15 -0.19 18.61
CA SER A 1153 -17.75 -1.57 18.41
C SER A 1153 -18.36 -2.22 17.16
N LYS A 1154 -19.50 -1.71 16.68
CA LYS A 1154 -20.17 -2.19 15.46
C LYS A 1154 -19.64 -1.57 14.17
N SER A 1155 -18.90 -0.46 14.23
CA SER A 1155 -18.36 0.29 13.08
C SER A 1155 -16.83 0.28 12.99
N THR A 1156 -16.11 -0.43 13.86
CA THR A 1156 -14.66 -0.61 13.77
C THR A 1156 -14.24 -1.40 12.53
N TYR A 1157 -13.29 -0.87 11.75
CA TYR A 1157 -12.72 -1.47 10.54
C TYR A 1157 -11.70 -2.60 10.86
N GLU A 1158 -10.97 -2.51 11.98
CA GLU A 1158 -9.98 -3.52 12.39
C GLU A 1158 -10.64 -4.72 13.08
N ARG A 1159 -10.86 -5.81 12.32
CA ARG A 1159 -11.52 -7.04 12.84
C ARG A 1159 -10.78 -8.33 12.49
N ILE A 1160 -10.70 -9.25 13.44
CA ILE A 1160 -10.39 -10.67 13.21
C ILE A 1160 -11.70 -11.46 13.24
N GLY A 1161 -12.21 -11.81 12.06
CA GLY A 1161 -13.57 -12.36 11.92
C GLY A 1161 -14.62 -11.33 12.38
N ILE A 1162 -15.49 -11.73 13.29
CA ILE A 1162 -16.51 -10.86 13.92
C ILE A 1162 -16.01 -10.07 15.14
N PHE A 1163 -14.74 -10.22 15.54
CA PHE A 1163 -14.20 -9.61 16.75
C PHE A 1163 -13.29 -8.40 16.44
N ASN A 1164 -13.50 -7.29 17.14
CA ASN A 1164 -12.67 -6.09 17.01
C ASN A 1164 -11.27 -6.30 17.63
N PHE A 1165 -10.25 -5.78 16.97
CA PHE A 1165 -8.93 -5.63 17.55
C PHE A 1165 -8.94 -4.39 18.47
N LEU A 1166 -8.73 -4.57 19.78
CA LEU A 1166 -8.63 -3.47 20.74
C LEU A 1166 -7.17 -3.19 21.10
N GLY A 1167 -6.29 -3.22 20.11
CA GLY A 1167 -4.85 -3.01 20.28
C GLY A 1167 -4.35 -1.89 19.38
N GLN A 1168 -4.10 -0.72 19.98
CA GLN A 1168 -3.54 0.50 19.37
C GLN A 1168 -4.43 1.18 18.33
N VAL A 1169 -5.41 1.95 18.80
CA VAL A 1169 -5.88 3.12 18.05
C VAL A 1169 -4.68 4.03 17.81
N ARG A 1170 -4.28 4.21 16.54
CA ARG A 1170 -3.31 5.23 16.13
C ARG A 1170 -3.83 6.61 16.56
N LEU A 1171 -3.29 7.13 17.66
CA LEU A 1171 -3.51 8.51 18.10
C LEU A 1171 -2.90 9.54 17.12
N SER A 1172 -2.10 9.11 16.14
CA SER A 1172 -1.43 9.99 15.16
C SER A 1172 -2.38 10.58 14.11
N ASP A 1173 -3.41 9.83 13.68
CA ASP A 1173 -4.16 10.20 12.47
C ASP A 1173 -5.35 11.15 12.77
N TYR A 1174 -5.69 11.34 14.06
CA TYR A 1174 -6.82 12.17 14.47
C TYR A 1174 -6.45 13.58 14.96
N TRP A 1175 -5.18 13.85 15.28
CA TRP A 1175 -4.76 15.23 15.60
C TRP A 1175 -4.76 16.14 14.36
N VAL A 1176 -4.61 15.56 13.16
CA VAL A 1176 -4.60 16.31 11.89
C VAL A 1176 -6.03 16.65 11.42
N ASN A 1177 -7.00 15.75 11.64
CA ASN A 1177 -8.39 15.97 11.19
C ASN A 1177 -9.24 16.79 12.17
N ALA A 1178 -8.99 16.71 13.50
CA ALA A 1178 -9.69 17.56 14.47
C ALA A 1178 -9.33 19.05 14.31
N ARG A 1179 -8.10 19.35 13.83
CA ARG A 1179 -7.70 20.72 13.48
C ARG A 1179 -8.38 21.24 12.21
N ARG A 1180 -8.67 20.38 11.23
CA ARG A 1180 -9.33 20.79 9.96
C ARG A 1180 -10.82 21.09 10.13
N SER A 1181 -11.53 20.39 11.02
CA SER A 1181 -12.98 20.60 11.22
C SER A 1181 -13.32 21.77 12.15
N GLN A 1182 -12.40 22.21 13.03
CA GLN A 1182 -12.60 23.44 13.81
C GLN A 1182 -12.36 24.74 13.02
N LEU A 1183 -11.71 24.67 11.86
CA LEU A 1183 -11.42 25.85 11.00
C LEU A 1183 -12.52 26.17 9.99
N ARG A 1184 -13.57 25.34 9.83
CA ARG A 1184 -14.68 25.57 8.87
C ARG A 1184 -16.01 26.02 9.48
N LEU A 1185 -16.14 26.14 10.80
CA LEU A 1185 -17.35 26.64 11.47
C LEU A 1185 -17.10 28.00 12.12
N LYS A 1186 -16.80 29.01 11.30
CA LYS A 1186 -16.90 30.43 11.67
C LYS A 1186 -17.52 31.24 10.54
N THR A 1187 -18.76 30.93 10.20
CA THR A 1187 -19.65 31.88 9.54
C THR A 1187 -21.07 31.76 10.10
N SER A 1188 -21.51 32.83 10.76
CA SER A 1188 -22.88 33.21 11.15
C SER A 1188 -23.74 32.21 11.93
N LEU A 1189 -23.89 32.43 13.26
CA LEU A 1189 -25.17 32.40 14.02
C LEU A 1189 -24.91 32.81 15.51
N PRO A 1190 -25.83 33.53 16.20
CA PRO A 1190 -25.62 34.04 17.56
C PRO A 1190 -25.80 32.98 18.65
N TRP A 1191 -25.00 33.10 19.72
CA TRP A 1191 -24.78 32.13 20.81
C TRP A 1191 -25.71 32.29 22.03
N ASP A 1192 -27.00 32.64 21.86
CA ASP A 1192 -27.87 33.00 23.00
C ASP A 1192 -29.11 32.10 23.26
N SER A 1193 -29.13 30.82 22.85
CA SER A 1193 -30.32 29.98 23.09
C SER A 1193 -30.12 28.54 23.59
N TRP A 1194 -28.93 28.16 24.05
CA TRP A 1194 -28.65 26.75 24.41
C TRP A 1194 -28.22 26.46 25.86
N LEU A 1195 -28.45 27.40 26.79
CA LEU A 1195 -28.11 27.23 28.23
C LEU A 1195 -29.33 27.18 29.16
N SER A 1196 -30.44 26.60 28.71
CA SER A 1196 -31.56 26.25 29.60
C SER A 1196 -32.13 24.89 29.25
N ASN A 1197 -31.40 23.82 29.57
CA ASN A 1197 -31.93 22.51 29.98
C ASN A 1197 -30.82 21.49 29.85
N ASN A 1198 -30.13 21.25 30.97
CA ASN A 1198 -29.62 19.95 31.44
C ASN A 1198 -28.44 20.21 32.37
N GLY A 1199 -28.74 20.30 33.67
CA GLY A 1199 -27.74 20.32 34.71
C GLY A 1199 -27.00 18.99 34.78
N VAL A 1200 -25.73 18.99 34.38
CA VAL A 1200 -24.76 17.95 34.76
C VAL A 1200 -23.49 18.65 35.23
N SER A 1201 -23.23 18.48 36.52
CA SER A 1201 -22.07 18.98 37.27
C SER A 1201 -20.75 18.47 36.67
N ILE A 1202 -19.90 19.39 36.21
CA ILE A 1202 -18.51 19.11 35.81
C ILE A 1202 -17.65 18.94 37.07
N LYS A 1203 -17.20 17.70 37.33
CA LYS A 1203 -16.18 17.37 38.34
C LYS A 1203 -15.16 16.40 37.71
N ILE A 1204 -14.31 16.90 36.82
CA ILE A 1204 -13.15 16.15 36.30
C ILE A 1204 -12.00 17.15 36.12
N LEU A 1205 -11.13 17.25 37.12
CA LEU A 1205 -9.77 17.79 36.99
C LEU A 1205 -8.95 17.40 38.22
N THR A 1206 -8.69 16.10 38.39
CA THR A 1206 -7.56 15.59 39.19
C THR A 1206 -7.40 14.11 38.93
N LEU A 1207 -6.42 13.71 38.11
CA LEU A 1207 -5.64 12.46 38.19
C LEU A 1207 -4.81 12.27 36.90
N CYS A 1208 -3.82 13.14 36.70
CA CYS A 1208 -2.67 12.84 35.83
C CYS A 1208 -1.39 13.32 36.53
N ARG A 1209 -0.94 12.55 37.53
CA ARG A 1209 0.44 12.49 38.01
C ARG A 1209 0.71 11.09 38.58
N SER A 1210 1.12 10.17 37.71
CA SER A 1210 1.99 9.01 37.99
C SER A 1210 2.42 8.38 36.67
#